data_AF-A0AAW4L2L1-F1
#
_entry.id   AF-A0AAW4L2L1-F1
#
_cell.length_a   1.000
_cell.length_b   1.000
_cell.length_c   1.000
_cell.angle_alpha   90.00
_cell.angle_beta   90.00
_cell.angle_gamma   90.00
#
_symmetry.space_group_name_H-M   'P 1'
#
loop_
_entity.id
_entity.type
_entity.pdbx_description
1 polymer ?
#
loop_
_entity_poly.entity_id
_entity_poly.type
_entity_poly.pdbx_seq_one_letter_code
_entity_poly.pdbx_strand_id
1 'polypeptide(L)'
;MKVGHSGRYAPDFIPKGIRPDRDHDSEQTRKGSTQRKYTKRLTQINLAPVTPSRAAAAAGGTIIYPQSSGSISTPGPGDWVPAPESGSKKLLIILVSFSDRAIQTLASDWYSALFDTTPNTKSVANFYKDNSFGALTITPVTHSQPASPPGVVQVSINRSHPYNYADTWANEQAWITLALNGAAPYVDFNSLDTDGDGLIETSEAVVYFIVAGYEESGSSKTPNVWAHAWVNASGAGKQFPDYAINGELNNAGIRHPIGIIVHELGHQMLGLPDLYDTSYTNAGMGNFSVMAGGSWGLVSGQYSGTTPVALDAWSREYLGWTLPITPSIGGSYLLGSALGAPDNALKLIKPSISSTEYWMMENRHPIGWDQGITGLVSGFSGGILVTHVDITAGTVGYNDINEYSVSPHQGVVPEQANSATCNMLASSCRGAATTTFYAGNIAAFGAATTPAANYYSGVASEIELKNISGRSSSMTFDLEFTAVPPVITEFAIPSGYGSLEVPINTFTASSTKPVTGYLVTESSSPPTISDIGWSSTPPVSYRFASAGSKVLYAWAKDLENNISASRSASVQVSIVSTATIQSSTTLQVAYDGADAIATLQAGAKIFTEHLVFNRSIAVTLDGGFDSSYQNKEGYTTLAGSLTIVQGSAVISDLIIK
;
A
#
# COMPACT_ATOMS: atom_id res chain seq x y z
N MET A 1 1.76 24.36 -8.98
CA MET A 1 3.16 23.84 -9.07
C MET A 1 4.25 24.91 -8.85
N LYS A 2 4.74 25.23 -7.63
CA LYS A 2 5.86 26.22 -7.45
C LYS A 2 7.10 25.77 -8.25
N VAL A 3 7.51 26.54 -9.27
CA VAL A 3 8.86 26.37 -9.85
C VAL A 3 9.82 26.91 -8.81
N GLY A 4 10.57 26.03 -8.14
CA GLY A 4 11.56 26.44 -7.15
C GLY A 4 12.47 27.56 -7.66
N HIS A 5 12.91 28.43 -6.74
CA HIS A 5 13.61 29.73 -6.92
C HIS A 5 14.68 29.83 -8.03
N SER A 6 15.25 28.71 -8.47
CA SER A 6 16.28 28.64 -9.51
C SER A 6 15.76 28.21 -10.89
N GLY A 7 14.46 28.05 -11.07
CA GLY A 7 13.92 27.49 -12.29
C GLY A 7 14.23 25.99 -12.49
N ARG A 8 14.49 25.21 -11.44
CA ARG A 8 14.98 23.81 -11.55
C ARG A 8 13.93 22.77 -11.98
N TYR A 9 12.68 23.17 -12.19
CA TYR A 9 11.52 22.25 -12.20
C TYR A 9 10.56 22.42 -13.39
N ALA A 10 11.05 22.92 -14.51
CA ALA A 10 10.39 22.78 -15.82
C ALA A 10 11.47 22.30 -16.79
N PRO A 11 11.11 21.66 -17.91
CA PRO A 11 12.10 21.20 -18.88
C PRO A 11 13.15 22.27 -19.18
N ASP A 12 14.41 21.87 -19.34
CA ASP A 12 15.59 22.77 -19.40
C ASP A 12 15.53 23.84 -20.50
N PHE A 13 14.56 23.75 -21.43
CA PHE A 13 14.35 24.67 -22.54
C PHE A 13 13.39 25.85 -22.26
N ILE A 14 12.83 26.01 -21.05
CA ILE A 14 11.95 27.15 -20.70
C ILE A 14 12.67 28.16 -19.78
N PRO A 15 12.90 29.42 -20.21
CA PRO A 15 13.43 30.49 -19.34
C PRO A 15 12.43 30.87 -18.23
N LYS A 16 12.87 31.02 -16.98
CA LYS A 16 11.99 31.18 -15.79
C LYS A 16 12.21 32.50 -15.04
N GLY A 17 11.13 33.03 -14.47
CA GLY A 17 11.09 34.26 -13.67
C GLY A 17 10.94 33.90 -12.19
N ILE A 18 11.69 34.57 -11.34
CA ILE A 18 11.74 34.35 -9.89
C ILE A 18 10.57 35.08 -9.24
N ARG A 19 9.74 34.38 -8.46
CA ARG A 19 8.77 35.01 -7.56
C ARG A 19 9.37 35.18 -6.17
N PRO A 20 9.13 36.31 -5.48
CA PRO A 20 9.28 36.39 -4.03
C PRO A 20 8.40 35.37 -3.31
N ASP A 21 8.77 34.97 -2.10
CA ASP A 21 7.93 34.11 -1.26
C ASP A 21 6.54 34.74 -1.05
N ARG A 22 5.50 33.92 -1.26
CA ARG A 22 4.10 34.23 -0.95
C ARG A 22 3.98 34.48 0.56
N ASP A 23 2.98 35.21 1.02
CA ASP A 23 2.69 35.27 2.45
C ASP A 23 2.10 33.92 2.91
N HIS A 24 3.01 33.01 3.27
CA HIS A 24 2.82 31.61 3.64
C HIS A 24 2.12 31.42 5.00
N ASP A 25 1.89 32.48 5.79
CA ASP A 25 1.28 32.37 7.11
C ASP A 25 -0.19 31.85 7.04
N SER A 26 -0.82 31.95 5.86
CA SER A 26 -2.14 31.36 5.56
C SER A 26 -2.09 30.00 4.83
N GLU A 27 -1.00 29.70 4.11
CA GLU A 27 -0.80 28.38 3.48
C GLU A 27 -0.59 27.27 4.53
N GLN A 28 -0.11 27.63 5.72
CA GLN A 28 0.22 26.72 6.82
C GLN A 28 -0.99 26.14 7.57
N THR A 29 -2.20 26.71 7.43
CA THR A 29 -3.35 26.29 8.25
C THR A 29 -4.36 25.38 7.51
N ARG A 30 -4.42 25.39 6.17
CA ARG A 30 -5.41 24.59 5.39
C ARG A 30 -4.96 24.32 3.95
N LYS A 31 -4.36 23.15 3.66
CA LYS A 31 -4.28 22.59 2.29
C LYS A 31 -5.68 22.15 1.85
N GLY A 32 -6.56 23.11 1.55
CA GLY A 32 -7.99 22.92 1.79
C GLY A 32 -8.77 22.05 0.80
N SER A 33 -8.36 21.92 -0.47
CA SER A 33 -9.22 21.27 -1.49
C SER A 33 -9.21 19.76 -1.31
N THR A 34 -8.01 19.18 -1.36
CA THR A 34 -7.75 17.78 -1.02
C THR A 34 -8.28 17.45 0.37
N GLN A 35 -8.00 18.29 1.37
CA GLN A 35 -8.38 18.03 2.77
C GLN A 35 -9.89 18.06 2.98
N ARG A 36 -10.59 19.06 2.44
CA ARG A 36 -12.05 19.15 2.56
C ARG A 36 -12.69 17.97 1.85
N LYS A 37 -12.29 17.67 0.62
CA LYS A 37 -12.89 16.57 -0.14
C LYS A 37 -12.68 15.25 0.57
N TYR A 38 -11.48 15.02 1.06
CA TYR A 38 -11.18 13.87 1.90
C TYR A 38 -12.08 13.82 3.16
N THR A 39 -12.17 14.92 3.92
CA THR A 39 -12.98 15.01 5.15
C THR A 39 -14.47 14.77 4.87
N LYS A 40 -15.01 15.36 3.81
CA LYS A 40 -16.41 15.18 3.39
C LYS A 40 -16.68 13.73 2.96
N ARG A 41 -15.72 13.08 2.30
CA ARG A 41 -15.81 11.68 1.88
C ARG A 41 -15.84 10.73 3.08
N LEU A 42 -15.02 10.94 4.11
CA LEU A 42 -15.10 10.18 5.37
C LEU A 42 -16.49 10.26 6.02
N THR A 43 -17.16 11.42 5.93
CA THR A 43 -18.53 11.58 6.45
C THR A 43 -19.61 10.91 5.58
N GLN A 44 -19.38 10.74 4.27
CA GLN A 44 -20.32 10.11 3.33
C GLN A 44 -20.23 8.57 3.26
N ILE A 45 -19.11 7.95 3.66
CA ILE A 45 -19.01 6.47 3.80
C ILE A 45 -20.04 5.93 4.80
N ASN A 46 -20.60 6.78 5.69
CA ASN A 46 -21.71 6.45 6.57
C ASN A 46 -23.10 6.43 5.90
N LEU A 47 -23.24 6.84 4.63
CA LEU A 47 -24.53 7.05 3.96
C LEU A 47 -24.49 6.65 2.46
N ALA A 48 -24.93 5.42 2.19
CA ALA A 48 -25.50 4.90 0.94
C ALA A 48 -24.62 4.06 -0.04
N PRO A 49 -25.18 2.96 -0.60
CA PRO A 49 -24.53 2.10 -1.58
C PRO A 49 -24.55 2.68 -3.00
N VAL A 50 -23.42 2.61 -3.71
CA VAL A 50 -23.32 2.97 -5.12
C VAL A 50 -23.79 1.79 -5.99
N THR A 51 -24.79 2.03 -6.84
CA THR A 51 -25.25 1.04 -7.84
C THR A 51 -24.58 1.33 -9.19
N PRO A 52 -23.92 0.37 -9.86
CA PRO A 52 -23.31 0.61 -11.17
C PRO A 52 -24.35 0.97 -12.24
N SER A 53 -23.98 1.85 -13.18
CA SER A 53 -24.82 2.17 -14.32
C SER A 53 -24.95 0.98 -15.28
N ARG A 54 -26.13 0.85 -15.92
CA ARG A 54 -26.57 -0.30 -16.75
C ARG A 54 -25.70 -0.61 -17.98
N ALA A 55 -24.60 0.09 -18.24
CA ALA A 55 -23.72 -0.18 -19.37
C ALA A 55 -22.62 -1.23 -19.08
N ALA A 56 -22.34 -1.55 -17.81
CA ALA A 56 -21.33 -2.56 -17.42
C ALA A 56 -21.88 -4.01 -17.33
N ALA A 57 -23.18 -4.22 -17.57
CA ALA A 57 -23.85 -5.50 -17.32
C ALA A 57 -23.65 -6.58 -18.41
N ALA A 58 -22.78 -6.36 -19.40
CA ALA A 58 -22.55 -7.29 -20.51
C ALA A 58 -21.30 -8.18 -20.33
N ALA A 59 -20.90 -8.50 -19.10
CA ALA A 59 -19.84 -9.49 -18.84
C ALA A 59 -19.98 -10.21 -17.47
N GLY A 60 -21.19 -10.41 -16.96
CA GLY A 60 -21.49 -11.46 -15.96
C GLY A 60 -20.79 -11.44 -14.59
N GLY A 61 -19.93 -10.46 -14.28
CA GLY A 61 -19.29 -10.31 -12.96
C GLY A 61 -19.96 -9.23 -12.13
N THR A 62 -20.71 -9.62 -11.09
CA THR A 62 -21.12 -8.68 -10.04
C THR A 62 -19.92 -8.47 -9.12
N ILE A 63 -19.22 -7.33 -9.22
CA ILE A 63 -18.20 -6.97 -8.22
C ILE A 63 -18.90 -6.23 -7.08
N ILE A 64 -19.03 -6.91 -5.95
CA ILE A 64 -19.40 -6.33 -4.66
C ILE A 64 -18.09 -5.82 -4.03
N TYR A 65 -17.95 -4.52 -3.80
CA TYR A 65 -16.94 -4.04 -2.85
C TYR A 65 -17.29 -4.64 -1.48
N PRO A 66 -16.39 -5.39 -0.81
CA PRO A 66 -16.68 -5.89 0.52
C PRO A 66 -16.98 -4.70 1.42
N GLN A 67 -18.19 -4.65 2.00
CA GLN A 67 -18.41 -3.79 3.15
C GLN A 67 -17.43 -4.26 4.23
N SER A 68 -16.65 -3.33 4.77
CA SER A 68 -15.88 -3.57 5.99
C SER A 68 -16.88 -3.89 7.11
N SER A 69 -17.08 -5.19 7.36
CA SER A 69 -17.86 -5.70 8.51
C SER A 69 -16.99 -5.82 9.77
N GLY A 70 -15.80 -5.21 9.77
CA GLY A 70 -14.95 -5.08 10.95
C GLY A 70 -15.17 -3.72 11.60
N SER A 71 -15.12 -3.67 12.94
CA SER A 71 -15.02 -2.44 13.71
C SER A 71 -14.02 -1.49 13.08
N ILE A 72 -14.46 -0.30 12.69
CA ILE A 72 -13.63 0.76 12.11
C ILE A 72 -12.53 1.09 13.12
N SER A 73 -11.29 0.70 12.81
CA SER A 73 -10.11 1.27 13.45
C SER A 73 -10.10 2.76 13.13
N THR A 74 -9.85 3.59 14.14
CA THR A 74 -9.60 5.03 13.96
C THR A 74 -8.62 5.26 12.81
N PRO A 75 -8.94 6.09 11.80
CA PRO A 75 -8.05 6.33 10.66
C PRO A 75 -6.68 6.80 11.16
N GLY A 76 -5.62 6.12 10.71
CA GLY A 76 -4.24 6.56 10.91
C GLY A 76 -3.86 7.68 9.92
N PRO A 77 -2.62 8.19 9.99
CA PRO A 77 -2.06 9.11 8.99
C PRO A 77 -2.30 8.63 7.54
N GLY A 78 -2.57 9.57 6.64
CA GLY A 78 -2.49 9.39 5.19
C GLY A 78 -3.48 8.47 4.47
N ASP A 79 -4.48 7.83 5.07
CA ASP A 79 -5.28 6.76 4.41
C ASP A 79 -5.99 7.15 3.07
N TRP A 80 -5.33 6.97 1.94
CA TRP A 80 -5.81 7.24 0.56
C TRP A 80 -6.66 6.09 0.01
N VAL A 81 -7.82 5.88 0.61
CA VAL A 81 -8.82 4.91 0.15
C VAL A 81 -9.45 5.38 -1.17
N PRO A 82 -9.74 4.48 -2.14
CA PRO A 82 -10.41 4.84 -3.38
C PRO A 82 -11.70 5.67 -3.16
N ALA A 83 -11.82 6.75 -3.92
CA ALA A 83 -12.95 7.67 -3.97
C ALA A 83 -13.48 7.79 -5.42
N PRO A 84 -14.35 6.86 -5.86
CA PRO A 84 -14.83 6.84 -7.23
C PRO A 84 -15.55 8.12 -7.66
N GLU A 85 -15.22 8.63 -8.85
CA GLU A 85 -15.86 9.81 -9.44
C GLU A 85 -16.47 9.46 -10.80
N SER A 86 -17.70 9.87 -11.07
CA SER A 86 -18.39 9.57 -12.34
C SER A 86 -19.47 10.59 -12.67
N GLY A 87 -20.09 10.43 -13.83
CA GLY A 87 -21.19 11.26 -14.30
C GLY A 87 -20.73 12.51 -15.04
N SER A 88 -21.60 13.51 -15.09
CA SER A 88 -21.30 14.77 -15.77
C SER A 88 -20.90 15.85 -14.76
N LYS A 89 -19.75 16.48 -14.98
CA LYS A 89 -19.29 17.65 -14.22
C LYS A 89 -19.52 18.89 -15.05
N LYS A 90 -20.41 19.78 -14.58
CA LYS A 90 -20.64 21.09 -15.20
C LYS A 90 -19.45 21.99 -14.91
N LEU A 91 -18.86 22.59 -15.93
CA LEU A 91 -17.69 23.47 -15.81
C LEU A 91 -18.02 24.86 -16.35
N LEU A 92 -17.72 25.87 -15.54
CA LEU A 92 -17.79 27.29 -15.88
C LEU A 92 -16.37 27.87 -15.93
N ILE A 93 -16.03 28.48 -17.05
CA ILE A 93 -14.79 29.21 -17.25
C ILE A 93 -15.07 30.70 -17.20
N ILE A 94 -14.35 31.42 -16.36
CA ILE A 94 -14.44 32.87 -16.24
C ILE A 94 -13.11 33.47 -16.70
N LEU A 95 -13.10 34.11 -17.87
CA LEU A 95 -11.96 34.88 -18.37
C LEU A 95 -11.98 36.27 -17.72
N VAL A 96 -10.93 36.62 -16.99
CA VAL A 96 -10.90 37.83 -16.15
C VAL A 96 -9.93 38.85 -16.71
N SER A 97 -10.48 39.96 -17.19
CA SER A 97 -9.74 41.17 -17.55
C SER A 97 -9.68 42.15 -16.38
N PHE A 98 -8.57 42.84 -16.26
CA PHE A 98 -8.27 43.87 -15.26
C PHE A 98 -8.18 45.24 -15.92
N SER A 99 -8.26 46.31 -15.13
CA SER A 99 -8.24 47.69 -15.65
C SER A 99 -6.94 48.05 -16.39
N ASP A 100 -5.85 47.36 -16.08
CA ASP A 100 -4.51 47.54 -16.67
C ASP A 100 -4.05 46.34 -17.53
N ARG A 101 -4.86 45.28 -17.63
CA ARG A 101 -4.54 44.08 -18.42
C ARG A 101 -5.81 43.36 -18.88
N ALA A 102 -6.10 43.44 -20.18
CA ALA A 102 -7.21 42.72 -20.80
C ALA A 102 -6.80 41.32 -21.27
N ILE A 103 -7.78 40.41 -21.30
CA ILE A 103 -7.72 39.13 -22.02
C ILE A 103 -7.44 39.43 -23.51
N GLN A 104 -6.52 38.68 -24.10
CA GLN A 104 -6.09 38.79 -25.51
C GLN A 104 -6.56 37.62 -26.38
N THR A 105 -6.90 36.49 -25.78
CA THR A 105 -7.38 35.26 -26.41
C THR A 105 -8.90 35.31 -26.61
N LEU A 106 -9.40 34.52 -27.56
CA LEU A 106 -10.83 34.46 -27.83
C LEU A 106 -11.51 33.46 -26.90
N ALA A 107 -12.77 33.72 -26.52
CA ALA A 107 -13.56 32.74 -25.77
C ALA A 107 -13.69 31.39 -26.50
N SER A 108 -13.73 31.42 -27.84
CA SER A 108 -13.72 30.21 -28.68
C SER A 108 -12.46 29.36 -28.54
N ASP A 109 -11.31 29.97 -28.27
CA ASP A 109 -10.05 29.25 -28.09
C ASP A 109 -10.10 28.43 -26.80
N TRP A 110 -10.64 29.03 -25.73
CA TRP A 110 -10.87 28.34 -24.46
C TRP A 110 -11.96 27.30 -24.56
N TYR A 111 -13.05 27.59 -25.27
CA TYR A 111 -14.08 26.58 -25.51
C TYR A 111 -13.51 25.34 -26.20
N SER A 112 -12.73 25.53 -27.26
CA SER A 112 -12.11 24.43 -28.00
C SER A 112 -11.12 23.64 -27.12
N ALA A 113 -10.35 24.35 -26.30
CA ALA A 113 -9.38 23.73 -25.40
C ALA A 113 -10.02 22.92 -24.26
N LEU A 114 -11.22 23.30 -23.80
CA LEU A 114 -11.83 22.65 -22.64
C LEU A 114 -13.00 21.72 -22.98
N PHE A 115 -13.82 22.07 -23.97
CA PHE A 115 -15.09 21.42 -24.23
C PHE A 115 -15.18 20.68 -25.58
N ASP A 116 -14.17 20.76 -26.45
CA ASP A 116 -14.19 20.01 -27.72
C ASP A 116 -14.13 18.50 -27.46
N THR A 117 -15.19 17.78 -27.83
CA THR A 117 -15.31 16.32 -27.68
C THR A 117 -15.02 15.55 -28.96
N THR A 118 -14.52 16.23 -30.01
CA THR A 118 -14.12 15.59 -31.26
C THR A 118 -13.05 14.53 -30.96
N PRO A 119 -13.22 13.27 -31.41
CA PRO A 119 -12.27 12.21 -31.09
C PRO A 119 -10.82 12.59 -31.41
N ASN A 120 -9.91 12.29 -30.48
CA ASN A 120 -8.47 12.59 -30.55
C ASN A 120 -8.05 14.06 -30.38
N THR A 121 -8.99 15.02 -30.33
CA THR A 121 -8.67 16.41 -29.98
C THR A 121 -8.08 16.46 -28.58
N LYS A 122 -7.00 17.22 -28.40
CA LYS A 122 -6.37 17.48 -27.10
C LYS A 122 -7.14 18.57 -26.37
N SER A 123 -8.24 18.18 -25.73
CA SER A 123 -9.07 19.02 -24.88
C SER A 123 -9.18 18.46 -23.47
N VAL A 124 -9.57 19.30 -22.50
CA VAL A 124 -9.83 18.87 -21.12
C VAL A 124 -10.95 17.82 -21.06
N ALA A 125 -12.04 18.02 -21.80
CA ALA A 125 -13.15 17.07 -21.86
C ALA A 125 -12.72 15.68 -22.36
N ASN A 126 -11.92 15.61 -23.44
CA ASN A 126 -11.40 14.33 -23.92
C ASN A 126 -10.37 13.73 -22.96
N PHE A 127 -9.52 14.53 -22.33
CA PHE A 127 -8.55 14.03 -21.34
C PHE A 127 -9.24 13.23 -20.25
N TYR A 128 -10.26 13.83 -19.63
CA TYR A 128 -11.01 13.18 -18.56
C TYR A 128 -11.90 12.04 -19.05
N LYS A 129 -12.51 12.16 -20.23
CA LYS A 129 -13.27 11.07 -20.83
C LYS A 129 -12.39 9.84 -21.09
N ASP A 130 -11.20 10.04 -21.65
CA ASP A 130 -10.30 8.94 -22.03
C ASP A 130 -9.68 8.29 -20.78
N ASN A 131 -9.20 9.07 -19.82
CA ASN A 131 -8.64 8.54 -18.56
C ASN A 131 -9.70 7.85 -17.69
N SER A 132 -10.98 8.20 -17.83
CA SER A 132 -12.10 7.59 -17.11
C SER A 132 -12.80 6.47 -17.86
N PHE A 133 -12.34 6.12 -19.06
CA PHE A 133 -13.01 5.15 -19.94
C PHE A 133 -14.49 5.51 -20.21
N GLY A 134 -14.80 6.81 -20.23
CA GLY A 134 -16.15 7.34 -20.40
C GLY A 134 -16.99 7.43 -19.13
N ALA A 135 -16.47 7.08 -17.96
CA ALA A 135 -17.19 7.19 -16.69
C ALA A 135 -17.42 8.65 -16.26
N LEU A 136 -16.55 9.58 -16.66
CA LEU A 136 -16.67 11.02 -16.41
C LEU A 136 -16.80 11.80 -17.73
N THR A 137 -17.68 12.79 -17.74
CA THR A 137 -17.81 13.77 -18.84
C THR A 137 -17.79 15.19 -18.29
N ILE A 138 -17.23 16.12 -19.06
CA ILE A 138 -17.26 17.55 -18.74
C ILE A 138 -18.28 18.23 -19.66
N THR A 139 -19.18 19.01 -19.08
CA THR A 139 -20.21 19.75 -19.82
C THR A 139 -20.14 21.24 -19.49
N PRO A 140 -20.42 22.13 -20.46
CA PRO A 140 -20.38 23.57 -20.22
C PRO A 140 -21.57 24.03 -19.37
N VAL A 141 -21.33 24.93 -18.42
CA VAL A 141 -22.40 25.69 -17.75
C VAL A 141 -23.12 26.58 -18.76
N THR A 142 -24.45 26.63 -18.69
CA THR A 142 -25.26 27.52 -19.54
C THR A 142 -25.20 28.96 -19.01
N HIS A 143 -25.12 29.94 -19.92
CA HIS A 143 -25.15 31.37 -19.60
C HIS A 143 -25.79 32.17 -20.75
N SER A 144 -26.08 33.45 -20.49
CA SER A 144 -26.71 34.36 -21.45
C SER A 144 -25.77 35.38 -22.08
N GLN A 145 -24.46 35.35 -21.76
CA GLN A 145 -23.49 36.31 -22.33
C GLN A 145 -23.45 36.25 -23.87
N PRO A 146 -23.76 37.35 -24.58
CA PRO A 146 -23.76 37.37 -26.04
C PRO A 146 -22.38 37.07 -26.62
N ALA A 147 -22.36 36.42 -27.79
CA ALA A 147 -21.16 36.11 -28.57
C ALA A 147 -20.08 35.28 -27.84
N SER A 148 -20.38 34.73 -26.66
CA SER A 148 -19.51 33.79 -25.95
C SER A 148 -20.04 32.36 -26.11
N PRO A 149 -19.17 31.37 -26.38
CA PRO A 149 -19.57 29.97 -26.47
C PRO A 149 -19.98 29.44 -25.09
N PRO A 150 -20.83 28.38 -25.02
CA PRO A 150 -21.29 27.84 -23.75
C PRO A 150 -20.16 27.53 -22.76
N GLY A 151 -20.40 27.76 -21.47
CA GLY A 151 -19.45 27.46 -20.40
C GLY A 151 -18.27 28.43 -20.31
N VAL A 152 -18.17 29.44 -21.18
CA VAL A 152 -17.10 30.44 -21.13
C VAL A 152 -17.70 31.83 -21.05
N VAL A 153 -17.47 32.51 -19.94
CA VAL A 153 -17.86 33.91 -19.75
C VAL A 153 -16.63 34.80 -19.62
N GLN A 154 -16.72 36.02 -20.14
CA GLN A 154 -15.69 37.04 -20.03
C GLN A 154 -16.16 38.17 -19.12
N VAL A 155 -15.30 38.61 -18.21
CA VAL A 155 -15.58 39.72 -17.29
C VAL A 155 -14.44 40.71 -17.29
N SER A 156 -14.75 41.99 -17.13
CA SER A 156 -13.77 43.06 -16.89
C SER A 156 -14.03 43.63 -15.51
N ILE A 157 -13.05 43.54 -14.62
CA ILE A 157 -13.17 44.04 -13.26
C ILE A 157 -12.40 45.36 -13.09
N ASN A 158 -12.98 46.29 -12.34
CA ASN A 158 -12.37 47.59 -12.06
C ASN A 158 -11.31 47.47 -10.95
N ARG A 159 -10.25 46.74 -11.26
CA ARG A 159 -9.08 46.52 -10.39
C ARG A 159 -7.86 46.28 -11.27
N SER A 160 -6.70 46.77 -10.82
CA SER A 160 -5.41 46.37 -11.40
C SER A 160 -5.13 44.88 -11.24
N HIS A 161 -4.33 44.34 -12.14
CA HIS A 161 -3.91 42.95 -12.17
C HIS A 161 -3.28 42.51 -10.83
N PRO A 162 -3.55 41.27 -10.32
CA PRO A 162 -3.07 40.80 -9.01
C PRO A 162 -1.55 40.84 -8.84
N TYR A 163 -0.78 40.72 -9.92
CA TYR A 163 0.68 40.94 -9.96
C TYR A 163 1.12 42.27 -9.29
N ASN A 164 0.28 43.30 -9.29
CA ASN A 164 0.58 44.61 -8.70
C ASN A 164 0.30 44.68 -7.19
N TYR A 165 -0.03 43.55 -6.55
CA TYR A 165 -0.35 43.45 -5.13
C TYR A 165 0.48 42.35 -4.45
N ALA A 166 0.59 42.40 -3.12
CA ALA A 166 1.16 41.31 -2.34
C ALA A 166 0.35 40.02 -2.57
N ASP A 167 1.04 38.90 -2.72
CA ASP A 167 0.40 37.61 -2.91
C ASP A 167 -0.16 37.08 -1.58
N THR A 168 -1.39 37.47 -1.28
CA THR A 168 -2.11 37.10 -0.07
C THR A 168 -3.48 36.54 -0.44
N TRP A 169 -4.01 35.65 0.39
CA TRP A 169 -5.36 35.13 0.24
C TRP A 169 -6.40 36.25 0.12
N ALA A 170 -6.29 37.30 0.95
CA ALA A 170 -7.22 38.44 0.91
C ALA A 170 -7.19 39.17 -0.45
N ASN A 171 -6.01 39.36 -1.03
CA ASN A 171 -5.90 40.00 -2.34
C ASN A 171 -6.47 39.13 -3.46
N GLU A 172 -6.22 37.83 -3.40
CA GLU A 172 -6.77 36.88 -4.37
C GLU A 172 -8.30 36.83 -4.31
N GLN A 173 -8.86 36.69 -3.11
CA GLN A 173 -10.30 36.66 -2.93
C GLN A 173 -11.00 37.93 -3.36
N ALA A 174 -10.37 39.09 -3.16
CA ALA A 174 -10.95 40.35 -3.58
C ALA A 174 -11.14 40.43 -5.10
N TRP A 175 -10.26 39.87 -5.94
CA TRP A 175 -10.47 39.88 -7.40
C TRP A 175 -11.39 38.74 -7.85
N ILE A 176 -11.32 37.56 -7.22
CA ILE A 176 -12.24 36.44 -7.48
C ILE A 176 -13.69 36.86 -7.21
N THR A 177 -13.94 37.53 -6.09
CA THR A 177 -15.26 38.06 -5.73
C THR A 177 -15.80 39.01 -6.80
N LEU A 178 -14.95 39.93 -7.29
CA LEU A 178 -15.32 40.84 -8.37
C LEU A 178 -15.61 40.10 -9.69
N ALA A 179 -14.82 39.07 -10.02
CA ALA A 179 -15.01 38.28 -11.24
C ALA A 179 -16.33 37.49 -11.21
N LEU A 180 -16.63 36.81 -10.10
CA LEU A 180 -17.90 36.10 -9.88
C LEU A 180 -19.09 37.06 -9.95
N ASN A 181 -19.01 38.21 -9.27
CA ASN A 181 -20.04 39.25 -9.33
C ASN A 181 -20.22 39.79 -10.76
N GLY A 182 -19.12 39.95 -11.51
CA GLY A 182 -19.15 40.38 -12.91
C GLY A 182 -19.77 39.34 -13.86
N ALA A 183 -19.72 38.06 -13.50
CA ALA A 183 -20.35 36.98 -14.26
C ALA A 183 -21.84 36.80 -13.94
N ALA A 184 -22.30 37.23 -12.76
CA ALA A 184 -23.67 37.06 -12.27
C ALA A 184 -24.78 37.62 -13.20
N PRO A 185 -24.57 38.70 -13.99
CA PRO A 185 -25.56 39.13 -14.98
C PRO A 185 -25.81 38.11 -16.11
N TYR A 186 -24.89 37.17 -16.30
CA TYR A 186 -24.93 36.21 -17.41
C TYR A 186 -25.13 34.77 -16.95
N VAL A 187 -24.67 34.44 -15.74
CA VAL A 187 -24.74 33.11 -15.15
C VAL A 187 -25.71 33.11 -13.98
N ASP A 188 -26.73 32.25 -14.04
CA ASP A 188 -27.61 32.03 -12.91
C ASP A 188 -26.95 31.10 -11.89
N PHE A 189 -26.18 31.68 -10.96
CA PHE A 189 -25.51 30.94 -9.89
C PHE A 189 -26.50 30.28 -8.91
N ASN A 190 -27.75 30.74 -8.80
CA ASN A 190 -28.75 30.03 -8.00
C ASN A 190 -29.18 28.72 -8.66
N SER A 191 -29.15 28.64 -9.99
CA SER A 191 -29.43 27.39 -10.70
C SER A 191 -28.30 26.35 -10.59
N LEU A 192 -27.10 26.78 -10.20
CA LEU A 192 -25.94 25.92 -10.01
C LEU A 192 -25.88 25.32 -8.60
N ASP A 193 -26.37 26.06 -7.60
CA ASP A 193 -26.59 25.58 -6.23
C ASP A 193 -27.90 24.79 -6.19
N THR A 194 -27.78 23.49 -6.45
CA THR A 194 -28.92 22.58 -6.70
C THR A 194 -29.60 22.09 -5.42
N ASP A 195 -28.92 22.12 -4.28
CA ASP A 195 -29.50 21.79 -2.98
C ASP A 195 -29.92 23.01 -2.15
N GLY A 196 -29.51 24.21 -2.57
CA GLY A 196 -29.95 25.49 -2.02
C GLY A 196 -29.25 25.87 -0.71
N ASP A 197 -28.10 25.25 -0.40
CA ASP A 197 -27.38 25.49 0.86
C ASP A 197 -26.47 26.74 0.83
N GLY A 198 -26.37 27.40 -0.32
CA GLY A 198 -25.57 28.59 -0.55
C GLY A 198 -24.13 28.31 -0.98
N LEU A 199 -23.73 27.04 -1.04
CA LEU A 199 -22.48 26.57 -1.63
C LEU A 199 -22.70 26.18 -3.09
N ILE A 200 -21.64 26.24 -3.90
CA ILE A 200 -21.60 25.56 -5.19
C ILE A 200 -20.44 24.59 -5.12
N GLU A 201 -20.77 23.33 -4.89
CA GLU A 201 -19.79 22.27 -4.75
C GLU A 201 -19.43 21.65 -6.11
N THR A 202 -18.29 20.98 -6.19
CA THR A 202 -17.85 20.37 -7.46
C THR A 202 -18.73 19.22 -7.97
N SER A 203 -19.67 18.73 -7.14
CA SER A 203 -20.75 17.83 -7.57
C SER A 203 -21.82 18.55 -8.40
N GLU A 204 -21.95 19.86 -8.25
CA GLU A 204 -23.00 20.67 -8.86
C GLU A 204 -22.45 21.48 -10.04
N ALA A 205 -21.37 22.24 -9.79
CA ALA A 205 -20.59 22.92 -10.81
C ALA A 205 -19.14 23.18 -10.36
N VAL A 206 -18.23 23.15 -11.32
CA VAL A 206 -16.82 23.50 -11.15
C VAL A 206 -16.61 24.88 -11.76
N VAL A 207 -15.99 25.79 -11.02
CA VAL A 207 -15.62 27.13 -11.52
C VAL A 207 -14.11 27.24 -11.66
N TYR A 208 -13.66 27.69 -12.83
CA TYR A 208 -12.25 27.82 -13.15
C TYR A 208 -11.97 29.20 -13.77
N PHE A 209 -10.93 29.88 -13.31
CA PHE A 209 -10.59 31.22 -13.77
C PHE A 209 -9.38 31.24 -14.71
N ILE A 210 -9.52 31.95 -15.81
CA ILE A 210 -8.39 32.30 -16.69
C ILE A 210 -8.10 33.79 -16.50
N VAL A 211 -6.91 34.09 -16.00
CA VAL A 211 -6.52 35.45 -15.61
C VAL A 211 -5.72 36.11 -16.74
N ALA A 212 -6.15 37.29 -17.20
CA ALA A 212 -5.48 38.04 -18.25
C ALA A 212 -4.02 38.34 -17.90
N GLY A 213 -3.07 37.96 -18.74
CA GLY A 213 -1.66 37.96 -18.31
C GLY A 213 -0.93 36.73 -18.79
N TYR A 214 0.25 36.48 -18.22
CA TYR A 214 1.01 35.27 -18.48
C TYR A 214 0.83 34.26 -17.35
N GLU A 215 0.97 32.98 -17.68
CA GLU A 215 1.08 31.91 -16.69
C GLU A 215 2.53 31.81 -16.20
N GLU A 216 2.74 32.06 -14.92
CA GLU A 216 4.06 32.15 -14.31
C GLU A 216 4.82 30.81 -14.36
N SER A 217 4.09 29.69 -14.28
CA SER A 217 4.70 28.36 -14.41
C SER A 217 5.26 28.07 -15.81
N GLY A 218 4.75 28.76 -16.85
CA GLY A 218 5.20 28.61 -18.24
C GLY A 218 6.08 29.75 -18.78
N SER A 219 6.14 30.90 -18.08
CA SER A 219 6.77 32.11 -18.60
C SER A 219 7.30 33.03 -17.49
N SER A 220 8.45 33.67 -17.73
CA SER A 220 8.95 34.77 -16.90
C SER A 220 8.31 36.14 -17.20
N LYS A 221 7.39 36.20 -18.17
CA LYS A 221 6.75 37.46 -18.61
C LYS A 221 5.73 37.95 -17.60
N THR A 222 5.54 39.27 -17.53
CA THR A 222 4.64 39.94 -16.60
C THR A 222 3.65 40.86 -17.35
N PRO A 223 2.50 41.19 -16.74
CA PRO A 223 2.01 40.68 -15.46
C PRO A 223 1.59 39.20 -15.56
N ASN A 224 1.76 38.44 -14.47
CA ASN A 224 1.48 37.01 -14.43
C ASN A 224 0.78 36.58 -13.14
N VAL A 225 0.23 35.36 -13.17
CA VAL A 225 -0.28 34.65 -11.99
C VAL A 225 0.24 33.23 -11.98
N TRP A 226 0.28 32.63 -10.79
CA TRP A 226 0.68 31.25 -10.57
C TRP A 226 -0.55 30.33 -10.61
N ALA A 227 -0.58 29.34 -11.49
CA ALA A 227 -1.68 28.36 -11.50
C ALA A 227 -1.75 27.51 -10.23
N HIS A 228 -2.96 27.39 -9.67
CA HIS A 228 -3.22 26.60 -8.47
C HIS A 228 -4.72 26.28 -8.31
N ALA A 229 -5.02 25.19 -7.61
CA ALA A 229 -6.30 24.89 -6.99
C ALA A 229 -6.30 25.30 -5.51
N TRP A 230 -7.38 25.93 -5.05
CA TRP A 230 -7.51 26.43 -3.69
C TRP A 230 -8.97 26.46 -3.22
N VAL A 231 -9.22 27.13 -2.09
CA VAL A 231 -10.45 27.01 -1.34
C VAL A 231 -11.10 28.30 -0.85
N ASN A 232 -12.39 28.19 -0.55
CA ASN A 232 -13.20 29.18 0.17
C ASN A 232 -13.36 30.50 -0.58
N ALA A 233 -13.56 30.45 -1.89
CA ALA A 233 -13.94 31.62 -2.67
C ALA A 233 -15.41 32.01 -2.40
N SER A 234 -15.75 33.27 -2.66
CA SER A 234 -17.11 33.76 -2.50
C SER A 234 -17.41 34.86 -3.51
N GLY A 235 -18.64 34.92 -3.99
CA GLY A 235 -19.09 35.91 -4.97
C GLY A 235 -20.43 35.49 -5.58
N ALA A 236 -21.09 36.41 -6.26
CA ALA A 236 -22.42 36.22 -6.84
C ALA A 236 -23.47 35.70 -5.82
N GLY A 237 -23.30 36.04 -4.53
CA GLY A 237 -24.17 35.56 -3.44
C GLY A 237 -23.97 34.09 -3.05
N LYS A 238 -22.90 33.44 -3.54
CA LYS A 238 -22.56 32.03 -3.28
C LYS A 238 -21.18 31.88 -2.65
N GLN A 239 -20.98 30.74 -2.01
CA GLN A 239 -19.67 30.27 -1.57
C GLN A 239 -19.20 29.14 -2.48
N PHE A 240 -17.92 29.16 -2.83
CA PHE A 240 -17.28 28.14 -3.65
C PHE A 240 -16.24 27.47 -2.77
N PRO A 241 -16.51 26.26 -2.28
CA PRO A 241 -15.55 25.54 -1.47
C PRO A 241 -14.24 25.38 -2.23
N ASP A 242 -14.29 25.07 -3.53
CA ASP A 242 -13.12 24.77 -4.36
C ASP A 242 -13.08 25.64 -5.62
N TYR A 243 -11.92 26.23 -5.92
CA TYR A 243 -11.66 26.93 -7.19
C TYR A 243 -10.28 26.58 -7.73
N ALA A 244 -10.06 26.82 -9.03
CA ALA A 244 -8.73 26.77 -9.62
C ALA A 244 -8.53 27.90 -10.63
N ILE A 245 -7.27 28.28 -10.84
CA ILE A 245 -6.88 29.37 -11.73
C ILE A 245 -5.67 29.01 -12.60
N ASN A 246 -5.52 29.67 -13.75
CA ASN A 246 -4.22 29.87 -14.40
C ASN A 246 -4.17 31.19 -15.18
N GLY A 247 -2.95 31.61 -15.53
CA GLY A 247 -2.70 32.73 -16.42
C GLY A 247 -3.03 32.39 -17.88
N GLU A 248 -3.54 33.38 -18.61
CA GLU A 248 -4.05 33.22 -19.96
C GLU A 248 -2.99 32.76 -20.99
N LEU A 249 -1.77 33.31 -20.91
CA LEU A 249 -0.77 33.19 -21.97
C LEU A 249 0.47 32.40 -21.51
N ASN A 250 0.92 31.45 -22.32
CA ASN A 250 2.25 30.84 -22.16
C ASN A 250 3.36 31.77 -22.67
N ASN A 251 3.06 32.53 -23.72
CA ASN A 251 3.97 33.47 -24.35
C ASN A 251 3.17 34.56 -25.09
N ALA A 252 3.83 35.59 -25.63
CA ALA A 252 3.17 36.68 -26.36
C ALA A 252 2.34 36.12 -27.53
N GLY A 253 1.01 36.33 -27.47
CA GLY A 253 0.06 35.83 -28.47
C GLY A 253 -0.18 34.31 -28.43
N ILE A 254 0.37 33.59 -27.45
CA ILE A 254 0.25 32.13 -27.33
C ILE A 254 -0.55 31.79 -26.07
N ARG A 255 -1.78 31.29 -26.26
CA ARG A 255 -2.64 30.76 -25.19
C ARG A 255 -1.92 29.68 -24.38
N HIS A 256 -2.12 29.68 -23.06
CA HIS A 256 -1.56 28.66 -22.20
C HIS A 256 -2.14 27.26 -22.51
N PRO A 257 -1.30 26.21 -22.71
CA PRO A 257 -1.77 24.86 -22.99
C PRO A 257 -2.62 24.23 -21.88
N ILE A 258 -3.27 23.10 -22.18
CA ILE A 258 -4.27 22.49 -21.27
C ILE A 258 -3.67 21.71 -20.10
N GLY A 259 -2.37 21.40 -20.16
CA GLY A 259 -1.70 20.51 -19.21
C GLY A 259 -1.80 20.92 -17.74
N ILE A 260 -1.65 22.22 -17.46
CA ILE A 260 -1.86 22.76 -16.12
C ILE A 260 -3.34 22.75 -15.74
N ILE A 261 -4.24 23.05 -16.68
CA ILE A 261 -5.69 23.02 -16.42
C ILE A 261 -6.15 21.62 -16.00
N VAL A 262 -5.70 20.58 -16.70
CA VAL A 262 -6.04 19.21 -16.32
C VAL A 262 -5.46 18.83 -14.96
N HIS A 263 -4.25 19.29 -14.62
CA HIS A 263 -3.62 19.07 -13.32
C HIS A 263 -4.40 19.74 -12.17
N GLU A 264 -4.69 21.04 -12.30
CA GLU A 264 -5.41 21.78 -11.26
C GLU A 264 -6.86 21.31 -11.12
N LEU A 265 -7.51 20.89 -12.20
CA LEU A 265 -8.80 20.21 -12.13
C LEU A 265 -8.69 18.84 -11.44
N GLY A 266 -7.54 18.15 -11.50
CA GLY A 266 -7.31 16.91 -10.76
C GLY A 266 -7.45 17.12 -9.25
N HIS A 267 -6.89 18.22 -8.74
CA HIS A 267 -7.12 18.66 -7.36
C HIS A 267 -8.56 19.15 -7.16
N GLN A 268 -8.94 20.22 -7.87
CA GLN A 268 -10.17 20.96 -7.62
C GLN A 268 -11.41 20.13 -7.87
N MET A 269 -11.46 19.32 -8.93
CA MET A 269 -12.65 18.55 -9.33
C MET A 269 -12.65 17.16 -8.70
N LEU A 270 -11.49 16.54 -8.45
CA LEU A 270 -11.40 15.11 -8.12
C LEU A 270 -10.70 14.81 -6.79
N GLY A 271 -10.00 15.78 -6.19
CA GLY A 271 -9.31 15.61 -4.91
C GLY A 271 -8.11 14.66 -5.00
N LEU A 272 -7.44 14.61 -6.16
CA LEU A 272 -6.16 13.93 -6.29
C LEU A 272 -5.05 14.75 -5.61
N PRO A 273 -4.02 14.12 -5.04
CA PRO A 273 -2.82 14.81 -4.59
C PRO A 273 -1.83 15.07 -5.73
N ASP A 274 -0.88 15.93 -5.46
CA ASP A 274 0.36 16.07 -6.19
C ASP A 274 1.20 14.82 -5.99
N LEU A 275 1.69 14.27 -7.10
CA LEU A 275 2.56 13.11 -7.11
C LEU A 275 4.02 13.47 -7.43
N TYR A 276 4.32 14.75 -7.65
CA TYR A 276 5.70 15.23 -7.48
C TYR A 276 6.00 15.42 -5.99
N ASP A 277 7.29 15.46 -5.66
CA ASP A 277 7.71 15.80 -4.30
C ASP A 277 7.49 17.29 -4.01
N THR A 278 6.51 17.59 -3.16
CA THR A 278 6.10 18.96 -2.81
C THR A 278 7.13 19.69 -1.94
N SER A 279 8.11 18.99 -1.34
CA SER A 279 9.29 19.62 -0.70
C SER A 279 10.41 19.92 -1.69
N TYR A 280 10.25 19.51 -2.96
CA TYR A 280 11.19 19.73 -4.06
C TYR A 280 12.58 19.11 -3.85
N THR A 281 12.70 18.10 -2.98
CA THR A 281 13.95 17.37 -2.75
C THR A 281 14.26 16.43 -3.92
N ASN A 282 13.24 15.82 -4.51
CA ASN A 282 13.35 14.95 -5.67
C ASN A 282 12.20 15.15 -6.68
N ALA A 283 11.95 14.20 -7.59
CA ALA A 283 10.95 14.32 -8.63
C ALA A 283 9.64 13.53 -8.40
N GLY A 284 9.55 12.69 -7.36
CA GLY A 284 8.40 11.80 -7.14
C GLY A 284 8.08 10.96 -8.38
N MET A 285 6.84 11.04 -8.88
CA MET A 285 6.38 10.38 -10.13
C MET A 285 6.97 10.97 -11.43
N GLY A 286 7.68 12.09 -11.37
CA GLY A 286 8.29 12.75 -12.53
C GLY A 286 7.34 12.91 -13.70
N ASN A 287 7.78 12.55 -14.90
CA ASN A 287 7.02 12.77 -16.14
C ASN A 287 5.97 11.67 -16.42
N PHE A 288 5.76 10.73 -15.51
CA PHE A 288 4.88 9.58 -15.71
C PHE A 288 3.46 9.76 -15.15
N SER A 289 3.12 10.91 -14.55
CA SER A 289 1.74 11.23 -14.16
C SER A 289 1.44 12.69 -14.43
N VAL A 290 0.20 13.00 -14.85
CA VAL A 290 -0.29 14.39 -14.96
C VAL A 290 -0.32 15.09 -13.60
N MET A 291 -0.48 14.35 -12.50
CA MET A 291 -0.37 14.87 -11.14
C MET A 291 1.09 15.15 -10.73
N ALA A 292 2.02 14.96 -11.65
CA ALA A 292 3.43 15.28 -11.51
C ALA A 292 3.93 16.15 -12.70
N GLY A 293 5.12 15.88 -13.21
CA GLY A 293 5.69 16.57 -14.37
C GLY A 293 5.00 16.24 -15.70
N GLY A 294 4.15 15.22 -15.75
CA GLY A 294 3.42 14.81 -16.96
C GLY A 294 2.42 15.85 -17.46
N SER A 295 2.01 16.80 -16.62
CA SER A 295 1.23 17.98 -17.02
C SER A 295 1.91 18.80 -18.13
N TRP A 296 3.23 18.73 -18.25
CA TRP A 296 4.01 19.43 -19.28
C TRP A 296 4.19 18.65 -20.58
N GLY A 297 3.51 17.51 -20.72
CA GLY A 297 3.61 16.63 -21.88
C GLY A 297 3.42 17.33 -23.23
N LEU A 298 4.16 16.86 -24.23
CA LEU A 298 4.13 17.41 -25.58
C LEU A 298 4.58 16.36 -26.60
N VAL A 299 4.14 16.52 -27.84
CA VAL A 299 4.77 15.91 -29.00
C VAL A 299 5.60 16.94 -29.76
N SER A 300 6.53 16.47 -30.60
CA SER A 300 7.40 17.34 -31.39
C SER A 300 6.61 18.41 -32.14
N GLY A 301 7.05 19.67 -32.03
CA GLY A 301 6.39 20.83 -32.65
C GLY A 301 5.27 21.46 -31.82
N GLN A 302 4.90 20.91 -30.66
CA GLN A 302 3.93 21.51 -29.75
C GLN A 302 4.60 22.34 -28.65
N TYR A 303 3.84 23.27 -28.07
CA TYR A 303 4.20 23.86 -26.79
C TYR A 303 4.06 22.84 -25.66
N SER A 304 4.95 22.90 -24.67
CA SER A 304 4.89 22.07 -23.47
C SER A 304 3.53 22.20 -22.77
N GLY A 305 2.91 21.08 -22.42
CA GLY A 305 1.57 20.99 -21.84
C GLY A 305 0.43 20.93 -22.85
N THR A 306 0.71 20.86 -24.16
CA THR A 306 -0.33 20.68 -25.19
C THR A 306 -0.87 19.25 -25.19
N THR A 307 -0.02 18.26 -24.93
CA THR A 307 -0.40 16.84 -24.83
C THR A 307 0.02 16.33 -23.46
N PRO A 308 -0.72 16.66 -22.38
CA PRO A 308 -0.42 16.12 -21.06
C PRO A 308 -0.41 14.60 -21.08
N VAL A 309 0.46 14.03 -20.26
CA VAL A 309 0.57 12.59 -20.04
C VAL A 309 -0.70 12.09 -19.33
N ALA A 310 -1.07 10.82 -19.51
CA ALA A 310 -2.19 10.25 -18.77
C ALA A 310 -1.99 10.35 -17.24
N LEU A 311 -3.08 10.27 -16.48
CA LEU A 311 -3.01 9.93 -15.06
C LEU A 311 -2.28 8.60 -14.91
N ASP A 312 -1.56 8.37 -13.81
CA ASP A 312 -1.02 7.05 -13.48
C ASP A 312 -2.12 6.08 -13.03
N ALA A 313 -1.82 4.78 -13.04
CA ALA A 313 -2.78 3.74 -12.66
C ALA A 313 -3.32 3.87 -11.23
N TRP A 314 -2.51 4.35 -10.27
CA TRP A 314 -2.98 4.57 -8.89
C TRP A 314 -3.99 5.70 -8.83
N SER A 315 -3.72 6.85 -9.47
CA SER A 315 -4.69 7.96 -9.54
C SER A 315 -6.00 7.53 -10.20
N ARG A 316 -5.94 6.70 -11.24
CA ARG A 316 -7.15 6.16 -11.90
C ARG A 316 -7.87 5.12 -11.03
N GLU A 317 -7.17 4.25 -10.29
CA GLU A 317 -7.77 3.33 -9.31
C GLU A 317 -8.46 4.11 -8.19
N TYR A 318 -7.78 5.13 -7.65
CA TYR A 318 -8.32 6.01 -6.62
C TYR A 318 -9.65 6.63 -7.08
N LEU A 319 -9.76 7.03 -8.35
CA LEU A 319 -11.00 7.58 -8.93
C LEU A 319 -12.00 6.53 -9.43
N GLY A 320 -11.72 5.23 -9.23
CA GLY A 320 -12.58 4.13 -9.68
C GLY A 320 -12.64 3.97 -11.20
N TRP A 321 -11.69 4.52 -11.94
CA TRP A 321 -11.63 4.49 -13.41
C TRP A 321 -10.84 3.29 -13.93
N THR A 322 -9.74 2.96 -13.25
CA THR A 322 -9.00 1.73 -13.49
C THR A 322 -9.42 0.69 -12.45
N LEU A 323 -9.66 -0.53 -12.93
CA LEU A 323 -10.05 -1.70 -12.14
C LEU A 323 -8.92 -2.72 -12.22
N PRO A 324 -7.82 -2.52 -11.47
CA PRO A 324 -6.63 -3.33 -11.63
C PRO A 324 -6.90 -4.78 -11.26
N ILE A 325 -6.38 -5.70 -12.07
CA ILE A 325 -6.43 -7.13 -11.76
C ILE A 325 -5.50 -7.38 -10.58
N THR A 326 -5.96 -8.13 -9.57
CA THR A 326 -5.12 -8.60 -8.45
C THR A 326 -4.86 -10.09 -8.62
N PRO A 327 -3.72 -10.50 -9.21
CA PRO A 327 -3.41 -11.90 -9.40
C PRO A 327 -3.30 -12.67 -8.09
N SER A 328 -3.86 -13.87 -8.03
CA SER A 328 -3.71 -14.80 -6.92
C SER A 328 -2.95 -16.08 -7.28
N ILE A 329 -2.64 -16.27 -8.57
CA ILE A 329 -1.90 -17.41 -9.10
C ILE A 329 -0.77 -16.94 -10.03
N GLY A 330 0.34 -17.66 -10.01
CA GLY A 330 1.41 -17.45 -10.98
C GLY A 330 1.01 -17.91 -12.39
N GLY A 331 1.70 -17.40 -13.40
CA GLY A 331 1.46 -17.74 -14.80
C GLY A 331 1.92 -16.63 -15.75
N SER A 332 1.64 -16.80 -17.05
CA SER A 332 1.93 -15.79 -18.06
C SER A 332 0.77 -14.79 -18.16
N TYR A 333 1.10 -13.51 -18.11
CA TYR A 333 0.17 -12.40 -18.19
C TYR A 333 0.45 -11.55 -19.44
N LEU A 334 -0.59 -10.85 -19.89
CA LEU A 334 -0.52 -9.89 -20.99
C LEU A 334 -1.13 -8.57 -20.50
N LEU A 335 -0.44 -7.47 -20.75
CA LEU A 335 -0.89 -6.13 -20.38
C LEU A 335 -0.91 -5.21 -21.59
N GLY A 336 -2.12 -4.82 -22.00
CA GLY A 336 -2.33 -3.81 -23.03
C GLY A 336 -1.96 -2.41 -22.53
N SER A 337 -1.87 -1.44 -23.43
CA SER A 337 -1.62 -0.04 -23.11
C SER A 337 -2.57 0.48 -22.02
N ALA A 338 -2.07 1.32 -21.12
CA ALA A 338 -2.76 1.79 -19.92
C ALA A 338 -4.19 2.32 -20.14
N LEU A 339 -4.44 3.05 -21.25
CA LEU A 339 -5.76 3.59 -21.59
C LEU A 339 -6.54 2.74 -22.61
N GLY A 340 -6.09 1.52 -22.90
CA GLY A 340 -6.76 0.60 -23.82
C GLY A 340 -8.03 -0.05 -23.23
N ALA A 341 -8.04 -0.29 -21.92
CA ALA A 341 -9.15 -0.87 -21.18
C ALA A 341 -8.99 -0.56 -19.67
N PRO A 342 -10.09 -0.49 -18.89
CA PRO A 342 -10.04 -0.18 -17.46
C PRO A 342 -9.28 -1.22 -16.62
N ASP A 343 -9.18 -2.46 -17.10
CA ASP A 343 -8.46 -3.58 -16.46
C ASP A 343 -7.03 -3.78 -16.98
N ASN A 344 -6.51 -2.87 -17.83
CA ASN A 344 -5.11 -2.86 -18.26
C ASN A 344 -4.16 -2.30 -17.17
N ALA A 345 -4.32 -2.76 -15.93
CA ALA A 345 -3.41 -2.54 -14.82
C ALA A 345 -3.41 -3.76 -13.90
N LEU A 346 -2.29 -4.02 -13.22
CA LEU A 346 -2.21 -5.04 -12.17
C LEU A 346 -1.88 -4.41 -10.82
N LYS A 347 -2.55 -4.89 -9.77
CA LYS A 347 -2.24 -4.59 -8.38
C LYS A 347 -1.60 -5.82 -7.75
N LEU A 348 -0.30 -5.75 -7.49
CA LEU A 348 0.47 -6.80 -6.85
C LEU A 348 0.51 -6.52 -5.35
N ILE A 349 -0.38 -7.19 -4.62
CA ILE A 349 -0.53 -7.04 -3.17
C ILE A 349 -0.54 -8.40 -2.47
N LYS A 350 0.07 -8.48 -1.30
CA LYS A 350 -0.03 -9.63 -0.39
C LYS A 350 -0.65 -9.17 0.93
N PRO A 351 -1.99 -9.25 1.09
CA PRO A 351 -2.68 -8.80 2.30
C PRO A 351 -2.23 -9.47 3.60
N SER A 352 -1.59 -10.64 3.51
CA SER A 352 -0.96 -11.34 4.64
C SER A 352 0.29 -10.63 5.19
N ILE A 353 0.91 -9.75 4.40
CA ILE A 353 2.09 -8.95 4.75
C ILE A 353 1.70 -7.47 4.93
N SER A 354 1.02 -6.89 3.93
CA SER A 354 0.53 -5.51 3.97
C SER A 354 -0.78 -5.37 3.21
N SER A 355 -1.73 -4.64 3.80
CA SER A 355 -3.01 -4.28 3.16
C SER A 355 -3.01 -2.88 2.53
N THR A 356 -1.97 -2.08 2.78
CA THR A 356 -1.87 -0.67 2.35
C THR A 356 -0.70 -0.40 1.42
N GLU A 357 0.32 -1.27 1.46
CA GLU A 357 1.52 -1.18 0.65
C GLU A 357 1.49 -2.25 -0.45
N TYR A 358 1.77 -1.88 -1.70
CA TYR A 358 1.68 -2.75 -2.88
C TYR A 358 2.40 -2.17 -4.09
N TRP A 359 2.47 -2.92 -5.18
CA TRP A 359 2.93 -2.41 -6.47
C TRP A 359 1.79 -2.34 -7.49
N MET A 360 1.68 -1.20 -8.17
CA MET A 360 0.78 -1.01 -9.31
C MET A 360 1.57 -1.11 -10.62
N MET A 361 1.09 -1.90 -11.57
CA MET A 361 1.71 -2.08 -12.89
C MET A 361 0.81 -1.57 -14.00
N GLU A 362 1.37 -0.82 -14.94
CA GLU A 362 0.69 -0.42 -16.18
C GLU A 362 1.67 -0.40 -17.37
N ASN A 363 1.18 -0.73 -18.57
CA ASN A 363 1.97 -0.60 -19.79
C ASN A 363 1.85 0.83 -20.34
N ARG A 364 2.92 1.62 -20.19
CA ARG A 364 3.02 2.96 -20.73
C ARG A 364 3.55 2.87 -22.15
N HIS A 365 2.68 3.01 -23.13
CA HIS A 365 3.04 2.98 -24.55
C HIS A 365 2.69 4.32 -25.20
N PRO A 366 3.54 4.93 -26.04
CA PRO A 366 3.37 6.29 -26.55
C PRO A 366 2.27 6.40 -27.61
N ILE A 367 1.02 6.21 -27.19
CA ILE A 367 -0.22 6.39 -27.95
C ILE A 367 -1.19 7.26 -27.15
N GLY A 368 -2.10 7.96 -27.83
CA GLY A 368 -3.05 8.86 -27.17
C GLY A 368 -2.35 9.95 -26.34
N TRP A 369 -2.64 10.01 -25.04
CA TRP A 369 -2.06 10.98 -24.12
C TRP A 369 -0.60 10.69 -23.75
N ASP A 370 -0.20 9.42 -23.71
CA ASP A 370 1.19 9.02 -23.42
C ASP A 370 2.17 9.34 -24.55
N GLN A 371 1.69 9.78 -25.72
CA GLN A 371 2.55 10.45 -26.70
C GLN A 371 3.27 11.65 -26.09
N GLY A 372 2.64 12.33 -25.11
CA GLY A 372 3.23 13.45 -24.38
C GLY A 372 4.52 13.12 -23.64
N ILE A 373 4.74 11.84 -23.27
CA ILE A 373 5.97 11.40 -22.61
C ILE A 373 7.16 11.53 -23.57
N THR A 374 6.95 11.33 -24.88
CA THR A 374 8.04 11.34 -25.87
C THR A 374 8.75 12.70 -25.99
N GLY A 375 8.05 13.80 -25.74
CA GLY A 375 8.66 15.13 -25.67
C GLY A 375 9.31 15.46 -24.32
N LEU A 376 8.95 14.72 -23.26
CA LEU A 376 9.47 14.91 -21.90
C LEU A 376 10.65 13.99 -21.56
N VAL A 377 10.71 12.81 -22.17
CA VAL A 377 11.68 11.76 -21.87
C VAL A 377 12.33 11.31 -23.18
N SER A 378 13.59 11.69 -23.36
CA SER A 378 14.37 11.33 -24.55
C SER A 378 14.47 9.82 -24.71
N GLY A 379 14.22 9.33 -25.94
CA GLY A 379 14.29 7.91 -26.29
C GLY A 379 13.16 7.05 -25.72
N PHE A 380 12.10 7.65 -25.15
CA PHE A 380 10.97 6.90 -24.65
C PHE A 380 10.20 6.21 -25.79
N SER A 381 10.00 4.91 -25.66
CA SER A 381 9.22 4.09 -26.62
C SER A 381 8.31 3.10 -25.90
N GLY A 382 8.07 3.34 -24.62
CA GLY A 382 7.22 2.56 -23.75
C GLY A 382 7.91 1.51 -22.89
N GLY A 383 7.09 0.77 -22.14
CA GLY A 383 7.50 -0.27 -21.20
C GLY A 383 6.50 -0.41 -20.06
N ILE A 384 6.72 -1.40 -19.19
CA ILE A 384 5.95 -1.56 -17.97
C ILE A 384 6.44 -0.55 -16.93
N LEU A 385 5.58 0.35 -16.49
CA LEU A 385 5.81 1.16 -15.30
C LEU A 385 5.33 0.37 -14.09
N VAL A 386 6.24 0.14 -13.14
CA VAL A 386 5.89 -0.39 -11.81
C VAL A 386 5.95 0.78 -10.84
N THR A 387 4.88 0.98 -10.08
CA THR A 387 4.77 2.04 -9.07
C THR A 387 4.66 1.39 -7.70
N HIS A 388 5.56 1.72 -6.79
CA HIS A 388 5.47 1.34 -5.37
C HIS A 388 4.49 2.29 -4.69
N VAL A 389 3.47 1.71 -4.07
CA VAL A 389 2.37 2.44 -3.43
C VAL A 389 2.34 2.09 -1.95
N ASP A 390 2.27 3.10 -1.08
CA ASP A 390 1.77 3.02 0.28
C ASP A 390 0.70 4.09 0.48
N ILE A 391 -0.56 3.66 0.59
CA ILE A 391 -1.70 4.57 0.76
C ILE A 391 -1.78 5.20 2.15
N THR A 392 -0.86 4.91 3.07
CA THR A 392 -0.81 5.54 4.40
C THR A 392 0.23 6.65 4.51
N ALA A 393 1.00 6.89 3.44
CA ALA A 393 2.01 7.93 3.41
C ALA A 393 1.39 9.35 3.39
N GLY A 394 2.13 10.29 3.95
CA GLY A 394 1.71 11.69 4.08
C GLY A 394 0.74 11.91 5.23
N THR A 395 0.06 13.06 5.21
CA THR A 395 -0.91 13.46 6.23
C THR A 395 -2.32 13.32 5.69
N VAL A 396 -3.25 12.85 6.52
CA VAL A 396 -4.65 12.62 6.16
C VAL A 396 -5.27 13.86 5.51
N GLY A 397 -5.63 13.74 4.23
CA GLY A 397 -6.25 14.82 3.46
C GLY A 397 -5.29 15.93 3.02
N TYR A 398 -3.99 15.83 3.27
CA TYR A 398 -3.04 16.85 2.80
C TYR A 398 -2.50 16.50 1.42
N ASN A 399 -2.04 17.54 0.73
CA ASN A 399 -1.33 17.40 -0.52
C ASN A 399 0.17 17.11 -0.25
N ASP A 400 0.48 15.95 0.32
CA ASP A 400 1.82 15.58 0.78
C ASP A 400 2.13 14.07 0.77
N ILE A 401 1.34 13.25 0.05
CA ILE A 401 1.58 11.80 -0.07
C ILE A 401 3.02 11.48 -0.53
N ASN A 402 3.58 12.34 -1.39
CA ASN A 402 4.95 12.24 -1.91
C ASN A 402 5.89 13.31 -1.36
N GLU A 403 5.51 14.05 -0.32
CA GLU A 403 6.42 15.02 0.30
C GLU A 403 7.56 14.30 1.03
N TYR A 404 8.79 14.46 0.55
CA TYR A 404 9.95 13.69 1.04
C TYR A 404 10.21 13.87 2.54
N SER A 405 9.83 15.02 3.11
CA SER A 405 10.10 15.37 4.51
C SER A 405 9.00 14.98 5.52
N VAL A 406 7.83 14.53 5.08
CA VAL A 406 6.65 14.36 5.97
C VAL A 406 6.48 12.93 6.48
N SER A 407 6.93 11.95 5.72
CA SER A 407 6.77 10.51 5.99
C SER A 407 8.12 9.80 5.89
N PRO A 408 8.34 8.64 6.55
CA PRO A 408 9.57 7.86 6.39
C PRO A 408 9.87 7.48 4.93
N HIS A 409 8.84 7.50 4.07
CA HIS A 409 8.92 7.28 2.62
C HIS A 409 7.82 8.05 1.88
N GLN A 410 8.00 8.22 0.58
CA GLN A 410 6.97 8.74 -0.34
C GLN A 410 5.96 7.65 -0.69
N GLY A 411 4.70 8.00 -0.91
CA GLY A 411 3.61 7.03 -1.01
C GLY A 411 3.31 6.49 -2.39
N VAL A 412 3.60 7.19 -3.48
CA VAL A 412 3.29 6.75 -4.86
C VAL A 412 4.46 7.13 -5.75
N VAL A 413 5.40 6.21 -5.95
CA VAL A 413 6.66 6.49 -6.68
C VAL A 413 7.03 5.36 -7.63
N PRO A 414 7.74 5.63 -8.73
CA PRO A 414 8.11 4.57 -9.66
C PRO A 414 9.24 3.72 -9.10
N GLU A 415 9.09 2.41 -9.22
CA GLU A 415 10.21 1.48 -9.15
C GLU A 415 11.02 1.62 -10.44
N GLN A 416 12.10 2.37 -10.37
CA GLN A 416 12.89 2.70 -11.55
C GLN A 416 13.70 1.47 -11.97
N ALA A 417 13.31 0.84 -13.09
CA ALA A 417 13.96 -0.36 -13.62
C ALA A 417 15.49 -0.19 -13.72
N ASN A 418 15.95 1.00 -14.13
CA ASN A 418 17.36 1.36 -14.06
C ASN A 418 17.51 2.87 -13.81
N SER A 419 18.17 3.20 -12.70
CA SER A 419 18.37 4.58 -12.23
C SER A 419 19.73 5.18 -12.57
N ALA A 420 20.56 4.52 -13.39
CA ALA A 420 21.93 4.95 -13.68
C ALA A 420 22.00 6.27 -14.46
N THR A 421 21.02 6.51 -15.35
CA THR A 421 20.93 7.75 -16.15
C THR A 421 20.08 8.82 -15.48
N CYS A 422 19.09 8.41 -14.69
CA CYS A 422 18.22 9.28 -13.94
C CYS A 422 17.73 8.52 -12.71
N ASN A 423 18.01 9.05 -11.52
CA ASN A 423 17.40 8.61 -10.28
C ASN A 423 16.40 9.67 -9.78
N MET A 424 15.11 9.44 -10.02
CA MET A 424 14.01 10.35 -9.71
C MET A 424 13.77 10.56 -8.21
N LEU A 425 14.24 9.64 -7.37
CA LEU A 425 14.05 9.70 -5.91
C LEU A 425 15.28 10.25 -5.16
N ALA A 426 16.40 10.43 -5.88
CA ALA A 426 17.64 10.98 -5.32
C ALA A 426 18.13 12.25 -6.04
N SER A 427 17.38 12.74 -7.03
CA SER A 427 17.75 13.92 -7.81
C SER A 427 16.51 14.61 -8.39
N SER A 428 16.72 15.75 -9.06
CA SER A 428 15.66 16.49 -9.74
C SER A 428 15.33 15.96 -11.15
N CYS A 429 15.97 14.88 -11.60
CA CYS A 429 15.67 14.28 -12.92
C CYS A 429 14.26 13.65 -12.90
N ARG A 430 13.56 13.68 -14.04
CA ARG A 430 12.10 13.44 -14.08
C ARG A 430 11.69 12.19 -14.85
N GLY A 431 12.65 11.30 -15.07
CA GLY A 431 12.44 10.06 -15.80
C GLY A 431 13.42 9.92 -16.96
N ALA A 432 13.68 8.65 -17.30
CA ALA A 432 14.45 8.24 -18.45
C ALA A 432 13.69 7.13 -19.19
N ALA A 433 14.07 6.85 -20.43
CA ALA A 433 13.52 5.70 -21.16
C ALA A 433 13.80 4.35 -20.45
N THR A 434 14.77 4.33 -19.53
CA THR A 434 15.16 3.19 -18.70
C THR A 434 14.40 3.11 -17.36
N THR A 435 13.50 4.05 -17.07
CA THR A 435 12.64 4.01 -15.87
C THR A 435 11.67 2.82 -15.92
N THR A 436 11.14 2.47 -17.09
CA THR A 436 10.21 1.35 -17.29
C THR A 436 10.94 0.03 -17.54
N PHE A 437 10.30 -1.09 -17.19
CA PHE A 437 10.77 -2.46 -17.41
C PHE A 437 10.41 -2.97 -18.82
N TYR A 438 11.35 -3.63 -19.50
CA TYR A 438 11.18 -4.24 -20.83
C TYR A 438 12.41 -5.07 -21.22
N ALA A 439 12.26 -6.03 -22.14
CA ALA A 439 13.39 -6.75 -22.76
C ALA A 439 14.29 -5.79 -23.54
N GLY A 440 15.56 -5.70 -23.13
CA GLY A 440 16.52 -4.70 -23.62
C GLY A 440 16.87 -3.61 -22.60
N ASN A 441 16.22 -3.61 -21.43
CA ASN A 441 16.63 -2.93 -20.19
C ASN A 441 16.62 -3.97 -19.07
N ILE A 442 15.98 -3.68 -17.94
CA ILE A 442 15.67 -4.68 -16.92
C ILE A 442 14.31 -5.30 -17.24
N ALA A 443 14.30 -6.63 -17.36
CA ALA A 443 13.15 -7.43 -17.78
C ALA A 443 12.66 -8.40 -16.68
N ALA A 444 13.00 -8.08 -15.43
CA ALA A 444 12.59 -8.83 -14.25
C ALA A 444 12.46 -7.86 -13.05
N PHE A 445 11.61 -8.20 -12.09
CA PHE A 445 11.43 -7.45 -10.86
C PHE A 445 11.03 -8.41 -9.73
N GLY A 446 11.78 -8.44 -8.64
CA GLY A 446 11.55 -9.32 -7.50
C GLY A 446 12.51 -8.98 -6.34
N ALA A 447 12.40 -9.68 -5.22
CA ALA A 447 13.20 -9.36 -4.03
C ALA A 447 14.74 -9.48 -4.25
N ALA A 448 15.17 -10.29 -5.23
CA ALA A 448 16.58 -10.49 -5.57
C ALA A 448 17.06 -9.64 -6.78
N THR A 449 16.23 -8.75 -7.32
CA THR A 449 16.60 -7.87 -8.44
C THR A 449 17.08 -6.49 -7.96
N THR A 450 17.55 -5.67 -8.90
CA THR A 450 17.80 -4.23 -8.68
C THR A 450 16.96 -3.43 -9.68
N PRO A 451 15.93 -2.67 -9.25
CA PRO A 451 15.48 -2.50 -7.86
C PRO A 451 14.87 -3.79 -7.29
N ALA A 452 14.89 -3.92 -5.96
CA ALA A 452 14.35 -5.08 -5.26
C ALA A 452 12.88 -4.84 -4.90
N ALA A 453 12.02 -5.82 -5.16
CA ALA A 453 10.61 -5.77 -4.76
C ALA A 453 10.46 -6.08 -3.25
N ASN A 454 10.87 -5.14 -2.41
CA ASN A 454 10.75 -5.22 -0.96
C ASN A 454 9.80 -4.13 -0.47
N TYR A 455 8.97 -4.47 0.51
CA TYR A 455 8.22 -3.48 1.26
C TYR A 455 9.19 -2.49 1.94
N TYR A 456 8.72 -1.30 2.31
CA TYR A 456 9.53 -0.27 2.99
C TYR A 456 10.07 -0.75 4.34
N SER A 457 9.42 -1.74 4.95
CA SER A 457 9.93 -2.46 6.14
C SER A 457 11.19 -3.29 5.87
N GLY A 458 11.57 -3.50 4.60
CA GLY A 458 12.63 -4.40 4.14
C GLY A 458 12.18 -5.85 3.92
N VAL A 459 10.91 -6.17 4.22
CA VAL A 459 10.34 -7.51 3.98
C VAL A 459 10.20 -7.75 2.47
N ALA A 460 10.59 -8.93 2.00
CA ALA A 460 10.41 -9.32 0.61
C ALA A 460 8.93 -9.44 0.22
N SER A 461 8.59 -8.99 -0.99
CA SER A 461 7.21 -9.00 -1.51
C SER A 461 6.64 -10.39 -1.79
N GLU A 462 7.51 -11.39 -1.93
CA GLU A 462 7.17 -12.73 -2.45
C GLU A 462 6.64 -12.71 -3.89
N ILE A 463 6.88 -11.62 -4.61
CA ILE A 463 6.44 -11.43 -5.99
C ILE A 463 7.67 -11.42 -6.89
N GLU A 464 7.60 -12.19 -7.98
CA GLU A 464 8.63 -12.22 -9.01
C GLU A 464 8.00 -12.04 -10.39
N LEU A 465 8.45 -11.01 -11.10
CA LEU A 465 8.21 -10.79 -12.52
C LEU A 465 9.42 -11.27 -13.31
N LYS A 466 9.19 -12.09 -14.32
CA LYS A 466 10.21 -12.63 -15.22
C LYS A 466 9.78 -12.48 -16.67
N ASN A 467 10.74 -12.62 -17.58
CA ASN A 467 10.49 -12.68 -19.03
C ASN A 467 9.63 -11.52 -19.57
N ILE A 468 9.80 -10.31 -19.01
CA ILE A 468 9.08 -9.12 -19.50
C ILE A 468 9.48 -8.89 -20.97
N SER A 469 8.49 -8.84 -21.85
CA SER A 469 8.69 -8.75 -23.30
C SER A 469 9.35 -7.45 -23.74
N GLY A 470 9.68 -7.36 -25.03
CA GLY A 470 10.05 -6.09 -25.65
C GLY A 470 8.90 -5.08 -25.60
N ARG A 471 9.23 -3.80 -25.78
CA ARG A 471 8.27 -2.68 -25.79
C ARG A 471 7.23 -2.86 -26.88
N SER A 472 5.96 -2.78 -26.53
CA SER A 472 4.82 -2.95 -27.43
C SER A 472 3.56 -2.36 -26.80
N SER A 473 2.53 -2.08 -27.60
CA SER A 473 1.20 -1.71 -27.10
C SER A 473 0.53 -2.85 -26.31
N SER A 474 1.07 -4.06 -26.41
CA SER A 474 0.73 -5.22 -25.60
C SER A 474 2.00 -5.95 -25.21
N MET A 475 2.27 -6.05 -23.92
CA MET A 475 3.48 -6.66 -23.35
C MET A 475 3.14 -7.90 -22.54
N THR A 476 4.01 -8.90 -22.56
CA THR A 476 3.84 -10.14 -21.78
C THR A 476 4.91 -10.26 -20.71
N PHE A 477 4.61 -11.00 -19.65
CA PHE A 477 5.55 -11.35 -18.57
C PHE A 477 5.05 -12.58 -17.83
N ASP A 478 5.95 -13.25 -17.12
CA ASP A 478 5.59 -14.32 -16.20
C ASP A 478 5.59 -13.77 -14.77
N LEU A 479 4.52 -14.08 -14.03
CA LEU A 479 4.36 -13.75 -12.62
C LEU A 479 4.49 -15.03 -11.80
N GLU A 480 5.33 -14.99 -10.77
CA GLU A 480 5.50 -16.06 -9.81
C GLU A 480 5.31 -15.51 -8.38
N PHE A 481 4.79 -16.38 -7.50
CA PHE A 481 4.68 -16.10 -6.08
C PHE A 481 5.57 -17.07 -5.31
N THR A 482 6.60 -16.54 -4.65
CA THR A 482 7.59 -17.34 -3.91
C THR A 482 7.23 -17.36 -2.43
N ALA A 483 6.64 -18.47 -1.96
CA ALA A 483 6.30 -18.64 -0.55
C ALA A 483 7.53 -18.51 0.36
N VAL A 484 7.41 -17.73 1.45
CA VAL A 484 8.41 -17.65 2.52
C VAL A 484 7.84 -18.27 3.80
N PRO A 485 8.16 -19.54 4.09
CA PRO A 485 7.67 -20.19 5.30
C PRO A 485 8.24 -19.59 6.59
N PRO A 486 7.57 -19.77 7.75
CA PRO A 486 8.16 -19.49 9.06
C PRO A 486 9.50 -20.19 9.27
N VAL A 487 10.31 -19.65 10.18
CA VAL A 487 11.57 -20.25 10.62
C VAL A 487 11.52 -20.50 12.13
N ILE A 488 11.88 -21.70 12.57
CA ILE A 488 11.92 -22.06 13.99
C ILE A 488 13.23 -21.55 14.60
N THR A 489 13.14 -20.45 15.34
CA THR A 489 14.29 -19.75 15.94
C THR A 489 14.83 -20.43 17.18
N GLU A 490 14.01 -21.21 17.88
CA GLU A 490 14.44 -22.05 19.00
C GLU A 490 13.50 -23.25 19.19
N PHE A 491 14.07 -24.42 19.48
CA PHE A 491 13.32 -25.60 19.92
C PHE A 491 14.21 -26.42 20.86
N ALA A 492 13.78 -26.58 22.10
CA ALA A 492 14.52 -27.33 23.11
C ALA A 492 13.60 -28.17 23.99
N ILE A 493 14.06 -29.39 24.30
CA ILE A 493 13.48 -30.31 25.27
C ILE A 493 14.59 -30.76 26.23
N PRO A 494 14.29 -31.28 27.43
CA PRO A 494 15.29 -31.86 28.31
C PRO A 494 16.06 -33.00 27.62
N SER A 495 17.35 -33.15 27.90
CA SER A 495 18.15 -34.27 27.37
C SER A 495 17.78 -35.62 28.00
N GLY A 496 17.14 -35.61 29.17
CA GLY A 496 16.56 -36.78 29.82
C GLY A 496 15.33 -36.41 30.64
N TYR A 497 14.34 -37.31 30.69
CA TYR A 497 13.10 -37.07 31.45
C TYR A 497 12.49 -38.36 32.02
N GLY A 498 11.88 -38.23 33.21
CA GLY A 498 11.35 -39.34 34.02
C GLY A 498 9.94 -39.83 33.66
N SER A 499 9.33 -39.29 32.61
CA SER A 499 7.92 -39.52 32.24
C SER A 499 7.77 -39.56 30.73
N LEU A 500 6.74 -40.27 30.25
CA LEU A 500 6.35 -40.27 28.83
C LEU A 500 5.86 -38.90 28.35
N GLU A 501 5.37 -38.05 29.25
CA GLU A 501 5.02 -36.66 28.94
C GLU A 501 6.22 -35.76 29.22
N VAL A 502 6.93 -35.37 28.16
CA VAL A 502 8.16 -34.58 28.22
C VAL A 502 7.83 -33.10 27.99
N PRO A 503 8.31 -32.18 28.84
CA PRO A 503 8.10 -30.75 28.64
C PRO A 503 8.90 -30.24 27.45
N ILE A 504 8.36 -29.23 26.78
CA ILE A 504 9.05 -28.45 25.74
C ILE A 504 9.52 -27.16 26.41
N ASN A 505 10.84 -27.03 26.57
CA ASN A 505 11.47 -25.91 27.29
C ASN A 505 11.32 -24.62 26.51
N THR A 506 11.59 -24.66 25.20
CA THR A 506 11.44 -23.53 24.28
C THR A 506 10.92 -24.01 22.94
N PHE A 507 10.02 -23.24 22.35
CA PHE A 507 9.58 -23.40 20.97
C PHE A 507 9.14 -22.03 20.44
N THR A 508 10.04 -21.39 19.69
CA THR A 508 9.82 -20.07 19.11
C THR A 508 10.00 -20.12 17.60
N ALA A 509 9.19 -19.33 16.89
CA ALA A 509 9.28 -19.18 15.45
C ALA A 509 9.21 -17.70 15.06
N SER A 510 9.93 -17.32 14.02
CA SER A 510 9.85 -16.02 13.37
C SER A 510 9.21 -16.18 11.99
N SER A 511 8.36 -15.24 11.61
CA SER A 511 7.79 -15.17 10.26
C SER A 511 7.48 -13.72 9.91
N THR A 512 7.49 -13.40 8.62
CA THR A 512 7.01 -12.13 8.06
C THR A 512 5.49 -12.02 8.09
N LYS A 513 4.80 -13.14 8.27
CA LYS A 513 3.34 -13.25 8.41
C LYS A 513 3.00 -13.83 9.79
N PRO A 514 1.78 -13.64 10.29
CA PRO A 514 1.36 -14.25 11.55
C PRO A 514 1.54 -15.78 11.52
N VAL A 515 2.22 -16.34 12.53
CA VAL A 515 2.28 -17.79 12.74
C VAL A 515 0.94 -18.26 13.30
N THR A 516 0.27 -19.18 12.62
CA THR A 516 -1.08 -19.64 12.97
C THR A 516 -1.12 -21.08 13.48
N GLY A 517 -0.02 -21.82 13.36
CA GLY A 517 0.05 -23.20 13.80
C GLY A 517 1.46 -23.63 14.21
N TYR A 518 1.50 -24.46 15.24
CA TYR A 518 2.66 -25.18 15.74
C TYR A 518 2.33 -26.67 15.84
N LEU A 519 3.27 -27.52 15.44
CA LEU A 519 3.13 -28.97 15.52
C LEU A 519 4.47 -29.60 15.92
N VAL A 520 4.41 -30.67 16.71
CA VAL A 520 5.57 -31.47 17.09
C VAL A 520 5.29 -32.92 16.71
N THR A 521 6.24 -33.57 16.04
CA THR A 521 6.10 -34.95 15.55
C THR A 521 7.32 -35.79 15.91
N GLU A 522 7.17 -37.13 15.94
CA GLU A 522 8.29 -38.09 15.99
C GLU A 522 8.90 -38.37 14.60
N SER A 523 8.44 -37.69 13.53
CA SER A 523 8.85 -37.91 12.14
C SER A 523 9.53 -36.69 11.54
N SER A 524 10.64 -36.90 10.83
CA SER A 524 11.35 -35.84 10.09
C SER A 524 10.65 -35.39 8.82
N SER A 525 9.62 -36.12 8.37
CA SER A 525 8.86 -35.77 7.17
C SER A 525 7.94 -34.56 7.44
N PRO A 526 7.86 -33.59 6.52
CA PRO A 526 6.96 -32.45 6.67
C PRO A 526 5.51 -32.88 6.89
N PRO A 527 4.82 -32.29 7.88
CA PRO A 527 3.40 -32.52 8.08
C PRO A 527 2.56 -31.89 6.96
N THR A 528 1.32 -32.33 6.82
CA THR A 528 0.35 -31.69 5.92
C THR A 528 -0.48 -30.64 6.68
N ILE A 529 -1.10 -29.72 5.93
CA ILE A 529 -1.97 -28.68 6.51
C ILE A 529 -3.20 -29.27 7.22
N SER A 530 -3.57 -30.51 6.88
CA SER A 530 -4.71 -31.25 7.43
C SER A 530 -4.33 -32.21 8.56
N ASP A 531 -3.05 -32.31 8.92
CA ASP A 531 -2.62 -33.19 9.99
C ASP A 531 -3.26 -32.78 11.32
N ILE A 532 -3.80 -33.78 12.03
CA ILE A 532 -4.39 -33.58 13.35
C ILE A 532 -3.26 -33.24 14.33
N GLY A 533 -3.40 -32.15 15.09
CA GLY A 533 -2.45 -31.76 16.13
C GLY A 533 -1.82 -30.37 15.97
N TRP A 534 -2.10 -29.66 14.87
CA TRP A 534 -1.75 -28.24 14.76
C TRP A 534 -2.41 -27.44 15.89
N SER A 535 -1.59 -26.69 16.63
CA SER A 535 -2.01 -25.83 17.74
C SER A 535 -1.76 -24.37 17.40
N SER A 536 -2.67 -23.45 17.75
CA SER A 536 -2.49 -22.00 17.54
C SER A 536 -1.41 -21.38 18.44
N THR A 537 -1.02 -22.07 19.51
CA THR A 537 0.09 -21.70 20.39
C THR A 537 1.15 -22.79 20.43
N PRO A 538 2.43 -22.46 20.72
CA PRO A 538 3.48 -23.46 20.87
C PRO A 538 3.09 -24.52 21.92
N PRO A 539 3.14 -25.83 21.60
CA PRO A 539 2.93 -26.88 22.59
C PRO A 539 3.95 -26.80 23.72
N VAL A 540 3.50 -27.02 24.96
CA VAL A 540 4.34 -26.97 26.18
C VAL A 540 4.85 -28.34 26.62
N SER A 541 4.31 -29.43 26.07
CA SER A 541 4.74 -30.80 26.31
C SER A 541 4.46 -31.69 25.09
N TYR A 542 5.11 -32.85 25.05
CA TYR A 542 4.84 -33.92 24.09
C TYR A 542 4.78 -35.28 24.82
N ARG A 543 3.77 -36.10 24.49
CA ARG A 543 3.61 -37.42 25.09
C ARG A 543 4.05 -38.53 24.14
N PHE A 544 5.12 -39.23 24.51
CA PHE A 544 5.61 -40.41 23.79
C PHE A 544 4.77 -41.66 24.09
N ALA A 545 4.70 -42.57 23.11
CA ALA A 545 4.05 -43.88 23.29
C ALA A 545 4.89 -44.86 24.13
N SER A 546 6.22 -44.67 24.17
CA SER A 546 7.17 -45.57 24.82
C SER A 546 8.42 -44.84 25.31
N ALA A 547 9.11 -45.45 26.29
CA ALA A 547 10.40 -45.01 26.79
C ALA A 547 11.54 -45.24 25.78
N GLY A 548 12.72 -44.70 26.07
CA GLY A 548 13.94 -44.86 25.27
C GLY A 548 14.44 -43.58 24.62
N SER A 549 15.34 -43.73 23.65
CA SER A 549 15.91 -42.62 22.88
C SER A 549 14.88 -42.09 21.88
N LYS A 550 14.49 -40.83 22.02
CA LYS A 550 13.47 -40.18 21.20
C LYS A 550 13.99 -38.90 20.55
N VAL A 551 13.46 -38.60 19.37
CA VAL A 551 13.71 -37.35 18.64
C VAL A 551 12.36 -36.72 18.31
N LEU A 552 12.22 -35.43 18.59
CA LEU A 552 11.07 -34.63 18.17
C LEU A 552 11.48 -33.66 17.09
N TYR A 553 10.58 -33.44 16.14
CA TYR A 553 10.68 -32.47 15.06
C TYR A 553 9.58 -31.44 15.24
N ALA A 554 9.98 -30.19 15.44
CA ALA A 554 9.08 -29.05 15.54
C ALA A 554 8.80 -28.47 14.16
N TRP A 555 7.58 -27.99 13.96
CA TRP A 555 7.06 -27.39 12.73
C TRP A 555 6.20 -26.17 13.06
N ALA A 556 6.30 -25.12 12.25
CA ALA A 556 5.43 -23.95 12.34
C ALA A 556 4.78 -23.69 10.97
N LYS A 557 3.56 -23.13 10.97
CA LYS A 557 2.89 -22.66 9.75
C LYS A 557 2.36 -21.24 9.90
N ASP A 558 2.37 -20.49 8.81
CA ASP A 558 1.84 -19.12 8.77
C ASP A 558 0.36 -19.06 8.36
N LEU A 559 -0.17 -17.84 8.23
CA LEU A 559 -1.54 -17.57 7.78
C LEU A 559 -1.85 -18.06 6.36
N GLU A 560 -0.83 -18.20 5.51
CA GLU A 560 -0.96 -18.75 4.15
C GLU A 560 -0.75 -20.26 4.09
N ASN A 561 -0.53 -20.90 5.24
CA ASN A 561 -0.20 -22.31 5.40
C ASN A 561 1.14 -22.74 4.80
N ASN A 562 2.10 -21.82 4.69
CA ASN A 562 3.48 -22.19 4.41
C ASN A 562 4.08 -22.87 5.64
N ILE A 563 4.64 -24.07 5.48
CA ILE A 563 5.18 -24.89 6.58
C ILE A 563 6.70 -24.71 6.64
N SER A 564 7.22 -24.45 7.84
CA SER A 564 8.65 -24.29 8.11
C SER A 564 9.45 -25.55 7.76
N ALA A 565 10.76 -25.38 7.54
CA ALA A 565 11.68 -26.50 7.76
C ALA A 565 11.60 -26.95 9.24
N SER A 566 11.88 -28.23 9.51
CA SER A 566 11.87 -28.72 10.89
C SER A 566 13.10 -28.30 11.67
N ARG A 567 12.92 -28.19 12.98
CA ARG A 567 14.01 -28.16 13.95
C ARG A 567 13.84 -29.31 14.93
N SER A 568 14.91 -30.04 15.22
CA SER A 568 14.83 -31.23 16.06
C SER A 568 15.55 -31.09 17.40
N ALA A 569 15.08 -31.87 18.37
CA ALA A 569 15.72 -32.05 19.67
C ALA A 569 15.54 -33.50 20.13
N SER A 570 16.48 -34.01 20.94
CA SER A 570 16.51 -35.41 21.39
C SER A 570 16.40 -35.51 22.92
N VAL A 571 15.73 -36.56 23.40
CA VAL A 571 15.54 -36.85 24.82
C VAL A 571 15.69 -38.35 25.09
N GLN A 572 16.28 -38.69 26.23
CA GLN A 572 16.20 -40.04 26.81
C GLN A 572 15.03 -40.12 27.79
N VAL A 573 13.97 -40.84 27.42
CA VAL A 573 12.81 -41.03 28.29
C VAL A 573 13.00 -42.29 29.14
N SER A 574 13.01 -42.13 30.45
CA SER A 574 13.14 -43.23 31.42
C SER A 574 11.93 -43.24 32.35
N ILE A 575 11.13 -44.30 32.34
CA ILE A 575 10.01 -44.44 33.28
C ILE A 575 10.54 -45.12 34.53
N VAL A 576 10.47 -44.42 35.67
CA VAL A 576 10.78 -45.00 36.97
C VAL A 576 9.50 -45.61 37.52
N SER A 577 9.42 -46.94 37.65
CA SER A 577 8.30 -47.58 38.37
C SER A 577 8.67 -47.72 39.85
N THR A 578 7.82 -47.18 40.73
CA THR A 578 7.94 -47.41 42.17
C THR A 578 6.99 -48.55 42.53
N ALA A 579 7.53 -49.71 42.85
CA ALA A 579 6.75 -50.86 43.28
C ALA A 579 6.78 -50.95 44.81
N THR A 580 5.61 -50.80 45.44
CA THR A 580 5.43 -50.99 46.88
C THR A 580 5.17 -52.47 47.19
N ILE A 581 6.03 -53.12 47.98
CA ILE A 581 5.99 -54.59 48.20
C ILE A 581 5.08 -54.93 49.39
N GLN A 582 3.79 -55.21 49.18
CA GLN A 582 2.87 -55.61 50.25
C GLN A 582 3.15 -57.01 50.84
N SER A 583 2.54 -57.28 52.01
CA SER A 583 2.95 -58.29 53.00
C SER A 583 3.08 -59.76 52.54
N SER A 584 2.65 -60.14 51.32
CA SER A 584 2.62 -61.52 50.83
C SER A 584 3.58 -61.86 49.67
N THR A 585 4.44 -60.95 49.21
CA THR A 585 5.45 -61.22 48.15
C THR A 585 6.88 -61.18 48.70
N THR A 586 7.80 -61.90 48.05
CA THR A 586 9.24 -61.87 48.38
C THR A 586 9.93 -60.68 47.70
N LEU A 587 11.11 -60.26 48.20
CA LEU A 587 11.92 -59.21 47.57
C LEU A 587 12.36 -59.61 46.16
N GLN A 588 12.67 -60.90 45.93
CA GLN A 588 13.04 -61.41 44.62
C GLN A 588 11.90 -61.26 43.60
N VAL A 589 10.66 -61.63 43.98
CA VAL A 589 9.50 -61.50 43.08
C VAL A 589 9.25 -60.04 42.71
N ALA A 590 9.43 -59.11 43.66
CA ALA A 590 9.30 -57.68 43.38
C ALA A 590 10.39 -57.16 42.44
N TYR A 591 11.62 -57.62 42.62
CA TYR A 591 12.74 -57.29 41.73
C TYR A 591 12.55 -57.88 40.32
N ASP A 592 12.05 -59.11 40.20
CA ASP A 592 11.79 -59.75 38.91
C ASP A 592 10.70 -59.02 38.13
N GLY A 593 9.73 -58.41 38.82
CA GLY A 593 8.68 -57.57 38.24
C GLY A 593 9.05 -56.11 37.96
N ALA A 594 10.26 -55.67 38.30
CA ALA A 594 10.69 -54.27 38.16
C ALA A 594 11.03 -53.87 36.71
N ASP A 595 10.80 -52.60 36.35
CA ASP A 595 11.17 -52.03 35.04
C ASP A 595 12.64 -51.58 34.98
N ALA A 596 13.02 -50.86 33.90
CA ALA A 596 14.41 -50.46 33.61
C ALA A 596 15.07 -49.59 34.69
N ILE A 597 14.28 -48.80 35.43
CA ILE A 597 14.69 -48.11 36.67
C ILE A 597 13.54 -48.27 37.68
N ALA A 598 13.81 -48.82 38.86
CA ALA A 598 12.76 -49.08 39.84
C ALA A 598 13.14 -48.74 41.28
N THR A 599 12.16 -48.31 42.07
CA THR A 599 12.28 -48.24 43.54
C THR A 599 11.35 -49.27 44.16
N LEU A 600 11.94 -50.18 44.94
CA LEU A 600 11.28 -51.26 45.66
C LEU A 600 11.16 -50.86 47.14
N GLN A 601 9.96 -50.54 47.60
CA GLN A 601 9.72 -50.22 49.01
C GLN A 601 9.34 -51.49 49.78
N ALA A 602 10.11 -51.83 50.81
CA ALA A 602 9.90 -53.03 51.63
C ALA A 602 9.50 -52.66 53.07
N GLY A 603 8.51 -53.37 53.62
CA GLY A 603 8.05 -53.16 55.00
C GLY A 603 9.07 -53.63 56.05
N ALA A 604 9.02 -53.04 57.26
CA ALA A 604 9.85 -53.38 58.43
C ALA A 604 9.55 -54.78 58.99
N LYS A 605 9.94 -55.82 58.25
CA LYS A 605 9.77 -57.23 58.60
C LYS A 605 10.94 -58.08 58.12
N ILE A 606 10.91 -59.36 58.47
CA ILE A 606 11.92 -60.35 58.03
C ILE A 606 11.46 -61.01 56.73
N PHE A 607 12.32 -60.98 55.72
CA PHE A 607 12.24 -61.75 54.48
C PHE A 607 13.31 -62.84 54.53
N THR A 608 12.92 -64.11 54.42
CA THR A 608 13.85 -65.25 54.42
C THR A 608 14.02 -65.74 53.00
N GLU A 609 15.05 -65.25 52.30
CA GLU A 609 15.29 -65.52 50.88
C GLU A 609 16.74 -65.20 50.47
N HIS A 610 17.14 -65.65 49.28
CA HIS A 610 18.37 -65.20 48.61
C HIS A 610 18.00 -64.23 47.49
N LEU A 611 18.25 -62.94 47.70
CA LEU A 611 17.94 -61.89 46.74
C LEU A 611 19.09 -61.73 45.74
N VAL A 612 18.79 -61.86 44.45
CA VAL A 612 19.75 -61.83 43.36
C VAL A 612 19.36 -60.77 42.33
N PHE A 613 20.18 -59.72 42.23
CA PHE A 613 20.07 -58.72 41.19
C PHE A 613 20.87 -59.13 39.95
N ASN A 614 20.23 -59.82 39.01
CA ASN A 614 20.83 -60.41 37.81
C ASN A 614 20.38 -59.78 36.48
N ARG A 615 19.78 -58.59 36.50
CA ARG A 615 19.25 -57.89 35.32
C ARG A 615 19.99 -56.56 35.19
N SER A 616 20.23 -56.11 33.96
CA SER A 616 20.93 -54.85 33.69
C SER A 616 20.04 -53.61 33.91
N ILE A 617 19.46 -53.48 35.11
CA ILE A 617 18.58 -52.37 35.52
C ILE A 617 19.15 -51.66 36.75
N ALA A 618 18.70 -50.43 37.01
CA ALA A 618 19.05 -49.69 38.21
C ALA A 618 17.90 -49.79 39.23
N VAL A 619 18.19 -50.31 40.43
CA VAL A 619 17.16 -50.56 41.47
C VAL A 619 17.51 -49.85 42.77
N THR A 620 16.54 -49.16 43.37
CA THR A 620 16.61 -48.72 44.76
C THR A 620 15.79 -49.65 45.62
N LEU A 621 16.41 -50.37 46.55
CA LEU A 621 15.71 -51.15 47.57
C LEU A 621 15.67 -50.34 48.87
N ASP A 622 14.47 -49.89 49.23
CA ASP A 622 14.25 -49.00 50.37
C ASP A 622 13.39 -49.72 51.43
N GLY A 623 14.02 -50.12 52.54
CA GLY A 623 13.41 -50.96 53.57
C GLY A 623 12.71 -50.21 54.71
N GLY A 624 12.16 -50.92 55.69
CA GLY A 624 11.75 -50.31 56.96
C GLY A 624 10.38 -49.66 57.01
N PHE A 625 9.53 -49.83 56.00
CA PHE A 625 8.23 -49.17 55.95
C PHE A 625 7.16 -49.79 56.88
N ASP A 626 6.25 -48.96 57.38
CA ASP A 626 5.01 -49.39 58.04
C ASP A 626 4.08 -50.17 57.09
N SER A 627 3.01 -50.77 57.62
CA SER A 627 2.02 -51.47 56.78
C SER A 627 1.29 -50.58 55.77
N SER A 628 1.35 -49.25 55.92
CA SER A 628 0.77 -48.26 55.01
C SER A 628 1.76 -47.75 53.94
N TYR A 629 3.05 -48.09 54.07
CA TYR A 629 4.17 -47.62 53.27
C TYR A 629 4.31 -46.09 53.22
N GLN A 630 3.82 -45.40 54.25
CA GLN A 630 3.92 -43.94 54.36
C GLN A 630 5.02 -43.51 55.33
N ASN A 631 5.33 -44.30 56.36
CA ASN A 631 6.37 -43.99 57.35
C ASN A 631 7.37 -45.15 57.50
N LYS A 632 8.51 -44.85 58.12
CA LYS A 632 9.53 -45.84 58.51
C LYS A 632 9.36 -46.23 59.98
N GLU A 633 9.26 -47.52 60.26
CA GLU A 633 9.12 -48.07 61.62
C GLU A 633 10.37 -48.83 62.09
N GLY A 634 11.35 -49.01 61.21
CA GLY A 634 12.57 -49.75 61.51
C GLY A 634 13.34 -50.12 60.26
N TYR A 635 13.92 -51.32 60.24
CA TYR A 635 14.65 -51.86 59.10
C TYR A 635 13.90 -53.05 58.51
N THR A 636 13.96 -53.22 57.19
CA THR A 636 13.70 -54.51 56.57
C THR A 636 14.85 -55.45 56.91
N THR A 637 14.57 -56.69 57.29
CA THR A 637 15.61 -57.70 57.53
C THR A 637 15.57 -58.74 56.41
N LEU A 638 16.68 -58.94 55.70
CA LEU A 638 16.88 -60.07 54.80
C LEU A 638 17.67 -61.15 55.55
N ALA A 639 17.00 -62.25 55.92
CA ALA A 639 17.63 -63.43 56.50
C ALA A 639 18.07 -64.36 55.36
N GLY A 640 19.31 -64.18 54.89
CA GLY A 640 19.82 -64.79 53.67
C GLY A 640 20.91 -63.94 53.01
N SER A 641 21.05 -64.01 51.68
CA SER A 641 22.10 -63.27 50.96
C SER A 641 21.52 -62.30 49.95
N LEU A 642 22.20 -61.16 49.76
CA LEU A 642 21.97 -60.25 48.65
C LEU A 642 23.17 -60.31 47.70
N THR A 643 22.92 -60.65 46.44
CA THR A 643 23.97 -60.77 45.40
C THR A 643 23.65 -59.85 44.24
N ILE A 644 24.59 -58.98 43.86
CA ILE A 644 24.49 -58.15 42.66
C ILE A 644 25.35 -58.79 41.57
N VAL A 645 24.70 -59.41 40.59
CA VAL A 645 25.34 -60.07 39.44
C VAL A 645 25.43 -59.12 38.24
N GLN A 646 24.39 -58.31 38.01
CA GLN A 646 24.32 -57.33 36.91
C GLN A 646 23.46 -56.13 37.33
N GLY A 647 23.71 -54.95 36.74
CA GLY A 647 22.99 -53.71 37.06
C GLY A 647 23.61 -52.93 38.20
N SER A 648 22.83 -52.04 38.82
CA SER A 648 23.25 -51.26 40.00
C SER A 648 22.14 -51.24 41.04
N ALA A 649 22.53 -51.20 42.31
CA ALA A 649 21.58 -51.10 43.41
C ALA A 649 21.95 -50.02 44.42
N VAL A 650 20.94 -49.28 44.88
CA VAL A 650 21.00 -48.41 46.06
C VAL A 650 20.17 -49.07 47.14
N ILE A 651 20.74 -49.28 48.33
CA ILE A 651 20.07 -49.99 49.43
C ILE A 651 19.97 -49.05 50.63
N SER A 652 18.77 -48.91 51.17
CA SER A 652 18.48 -48.12 52.36
C SER A 652 17.62 -48.93 53.34
N ASP A 653 17.84 -48.71 54.64
CA ASP A 653 17.05 -49.31 55.73
C ASP A 653 16.88 -50.85 55.65
N LEU A 654 17.95 -51.55 55.23
CA LEU A 654 18.03 -53.00 55.15
C LEU A 654 19.10 -53.56 56.10
N ILE A 655 18.75 -54.59 56.87
CA ILE A 655 19.69 -55.43 57.62
C ILE A 655 19.81 -56.77 56.91
N ILE A 656 21.02 -57.20 56.56
CA ILE A 656 21.29 -58.54 56.04
C ILE A 656 21.83 -59.39 57.19
N LYS A 657 21.17 -60.52 57.49
CA LYS A 657 21.55 -61.45 58.57
C LYS A 657 21.96 -62.80 58.05
#